data_AF-A0A9N8HY08-F1
#
_entry.id   AF-A0A9N8HY08-F1
#
_cell.length_a   1.000
_cell.length_b   1.000
_cell.length_c   1.000
_cell.angle_alpha   90.00
_cell.angle_beta   90.00
_cell.angle_gamma   90.00
#
_symmetry.space_group_name_H-M   'P 1'
#
loop_
_entity.id
_entity.type
_entity.pdbx_description
1 polymer ?
#
loop_
_entity_poly.entity_id
_entity_poly.type
_entity_poly.pdbx_seq_one_letter_code
_entity_poly.pdbx_strand_id
1 'polypeptide(L)'
;MRILATLRERNLSYLRTTAVKAKKAKPFIARLNHDVAVQLDYYMSPQFGGIASALVNNRYEQAGLGQVKFLPTCPPGLEQERVRNHANSSSPSAVTLGTVEQNIFIPTLLNQPELNTTAVGAMFRTSPLCVASLRPLEPGMTIGAHSDTVELLQRIFPQCKVIASPRSTKNADLQSGKVDAIQAYTTTEVPTLERLLNDKVCVTTLEGHGHTKLGYSQLIFAANECLTDDRREITQAFLEATFQGWKDVIQDPHQGVKAVQEAQKMLKHLDDEGNDHWYPSEEFQLEMLQLCNAQVKQTFQGDRYGVIAPRRWNQATDWLLDISNASPDDDTNFALDTTIWQPPSSQLAGGELGYRLMEDAKASAEFFLKTHGRKPSLAVITVGELKRYTHAQKRLQLYSDPAKSWFAKTATGEANGFEVDEIFLDDSITTDELLSQIYKLQKDDNLDGIQLMWPLPDHIDTARVFNAIDLARDVDGIHFVGQSEVGSSDPFAPVTPAAAMELLKENDINVKGKRALVIGRSPIVGSPMAHLLREQGAVVTVAHSETTPSLMEKLVGEVDIIVTAAGEPGLIPAEWIPGSATVVNIGATFDEETDSLVSDVAGDLSTVGCRYSPVPGGIGPLSVPILFQNTAKAAWKRVSDVSSHVSQTWTKTPASIRKSFHFPTYTAALEFADKVNEMSDIMDHHANMTFSHQCVDGVDVVMEFFTFDANELTEKDYDAARVVELVYGENAINMADFTYDLKESSIAVYPADPRGSSKLLHLSSNGQVKHYATFSETFTKILPKGAHIIFNESRVLDARLFVEGAGEDSVELMILDLGSVKLDVPCTEVALTAMLRVESVDEGDVVKDKITGTKIVVEKVLGVWKEDEKSDGNGMECIVRIHSDDSVDKFLDNAGSTPIPPYFQREAEASDKEAYNNVYASTGGSVAAPTAGLHFTEPVLESIGADNISYVTLHVGAGTFQPVVASDARDHAMHAESFCVSVHEIKRIVAASKAGKPLVV
;
A
#
# COMPACT_ATOMS: atom_id res chain seq x y z
N MET A 1 17.50 10.18 -58.77
CA MET A 1 18.29 9.03 -59.30
C MET A 1 19.60 8.78 -58.57
N ARG A 2 20.42 9.78 -58.19
CA ARG A 2 21.63 9.55 -57.37
C ARG A 2 21.34 9.02 -55.95
N ILE A 3 20.21 9.36 -55.33
CA ILE A 3 19.80 8.86 -54.00
C ILE A 3 19.39 7.36 -54.02
N LEU A 4 18.81 6.88 -55.13
CA LEU A 4 18.46 5.46 -55.32
C LEU A 4 19.70 4.57 -55.57
N ALA A 5 20.78 5.14 -56.11
CA ALA A 5 22.05 4.44 -56.27
C ALA A 5 22.76 4.26 -54.92
N THR A 6 22.74 5.28 -54.04
CA THR A 6 23.34 5.21 -52.70
C THR A 6 22.61 4.26 -51.74
N LEU A 7 21.28 4.11 -51.89
CA LEU A 7 20.47 3.15 -51.11
C LEU A 7 20.68 1.69 -51.57
N ARG A 8 20.95 1.45 -52.86
CA ARG A 8 21.26 0.10 -53.36
C ARG A 8 22.66 -0.38 -52.94
N GLU A 9 23.65 0.51 -52.88
CA GLU A 9 25.00 0.16 -52.40
C GLU A 9 25.04 -0.07 -50.89
N ARG A 10 24.25 0.67 -50.08
CA ARG A 10 24.13 0.44 -48.63
C ARG A 10 23.40 -0.86 -48.27
N ASN A 11 22.35 -1.23 -48.99
CA ASN A 11 21.64 -2.51 -48.75
C ASN A 11 22.47 -3.74 -49.19
N LEU A 12 23.30 -3.60 -50.24
CA LEU A 12 24.22 -4.67 -50.66
C LEU A 12 25.47 -4.79 -49.77
N SER A 13 25.94 -3.69 -49.16
CA SER A 13 26.99 -3.78 -48.14
C SER A 13 26.48 -4.41 -46.86
N TYR A 14 25.26 -4.05 -46.41
CA TYR A 14 24.62 -4.64 -45.21
C TYR A 14 24.46 -6.15 -45.36
N LEU A 15 23.87 -6.63 -46.47
CA LEU A 15 23.72 -8.08 -46.76
C LEU A 15 25.05 -8.83 -46.91
N ARG A 16 26.13 -8.17 -47.39
CA ARG A 16 27.47 -8.78 -47.46
C ARG A 16 28.18 -8.82 -46.11
N THR A 17 27.95 -7.86 -45.22
CA THR A 17 28.46 -7.93 -43.84
C THR A 17 27.71 -8.93 -42.98
N THR A 18 26.40 -9.13 -43.18
CA THR A 18 25.63 -10.17 -42.47
C THR A 18 26.03 -11.58 -42.94
N ALA A 19 26.36 -11.74 -44.23
CA ALA A 19 26.86 -13.02 -44.75
C ALA A 19 28.33 -13.33 -44.37
N VAL A 20 29.15 -12.31 -44.05
CA VAL A 20 30.58 -12.50 -43.72
C VAL A 20 30.86 -12.46 -42.21
N LYS A 21 29.93 -11.94 -41.38
CA LYS A 21 30.01 -12.02 -39.90
C LYS A 21 29.16 -13.12 -39.26
N ALA A 22 28.44 -13.93 -40.05
CA ALA A 22 27.91 -15.23 -39.61
C ALA A 22 28.99 -16.31 -39.35
N LYS A 23 30.28 -15.96 -39.38
CA LYS A 23 31.42 -16.88 -39.23
C LYS A 23 32.11 -16.86 -37.85
N LYS A 24 31.51 -16.25 -36.82
CA LYS A 24 32.05 -16.31 -35.44
C LYS A 24 31.02 -16.56 -34.33
N ALA A 25 29.83 -17.06 -34.66
CA ALA A 25 29.11 -17.91 -33.70
C ALA A 25 29.74 -19.30 -33.79
N LYS A 26 30.29 -19.84 -32.69
CA LYS A 26 30.60 -21.27 -32.65
C LYS A 26 29.29 -22.01 -32.95
N PRO A 27 29.20 -22.88 -33.97
CA PRO A 27 28.02 -23.70 -34.14
C PRO A 27 28.00 -24.68 -32.97
N PHE A 28 27.11 -24.45 -32.01
CA PHE A 28 26.77 -25.46 -31.01
C PHE A 28 25.80 -26.44 -31.68
N ILE A 29 26.29 -27.21 -32.64
CA ILE A 29 25.58 -28.39 -33.14
C ILE A 29 26.64 -29.48 -33.33
N ALA A 30 27.09 -30.05 -32.22
CA ALA A 30 27.29 -31.50 -32.23
C ALA A 30 25.89 -32.09 -32.37
N ARG A 31 25.62 -32.92 -33.39
CA ARG A 31 24.35 -33.65 -33.45
C ARG A 31 24.22 -34.46 -32.16
N LEU A 32 23.25 -34.12 -31.32
CA LEU A 32 22.83 -34.97 -30.21
C LEU A 32 22.08 -36.15 -30.85
N ASN A 33 22.82 -37.12 -31.39
CA ASN A 33 22.26 -38.37 -31.95
C ASN A 33 21.74 -39.26 -30.81
N HIS A 34 20.78 -38.75 -30.05
CA HIS A 34 20.23 -39.38 -28.86
C HIS A 34 18.72 -39.48 -28.98
N ASP A 35 18.21 -40.67 -28.64
CA ASP A 35 16.79 -40.99 -28.73
C ASP A 35 16.04 -40.42 -27.52
N VAL A 36 14.88 -39.82 -27.78
CA VAL A 36 13.97 -39.34 -26.74
C VAL A 36 12.70 -40.18 -26.79
N ALA A 37 12.29 -40.73 -25.66
CA ALA A 37 11.01 -41.40 -25.50
C ALA A 37 10.07 -40.52 -24.67
N VAL A 38 8.82 -40.36 -25.12
CA VAL A 38 7.81 -39.54 -24.43
C VAL A 38 6.57 -40.40 -24.18
N GLN A 39 6.13 -40.48 -22.93
CA GLN A 39 4.84 -41.05 -22.57
C GLN A 39 3.86 -39.94 -22.24
N LEU A 40 2.70 -39.97 -22.88
CA LEU A 40 1.61 -39.07 -22.56
C LEU A 40 0.63 -39.74 -21.58
N ASP A 41 0.11 -38.97 -20.62
CA ASP A 41 -0.97 -39.36 -19.70
C ASP A 41 -2.33 -39.47 -20.40
N TYR A 42 -2.47 -38.84 -21.57
CA TYR A 42 -3.65 -38.96 -22.44
C TYR A 42 -3.24 -39.17 -23.89
N TYR A 43 -4.16 -39.72 -24.68
CA TYR A 43 -3.96 -39.77 -26.14
C TYR A 43 -3.83 -38.36 -26.71
N MET A 44 -3.04 -38.22 -27.79
CA MET A 44 -2.74 -36.94 -28.43
C MET A 44 -4.02 -36.12 -28.65
N SER A 45 -4.10 -34.94 -28.03
CA SER A 45 -5.28 -34.08 -27.99
C SER A 45 -4.86 -32.60 -28.03
N PRO A 46 -5.80 -31.63 -28.10
CA PRO A 46 -5.45 -30.21 -27.99
C PRO A 46 -4.63 -29.84 -26.75
N GLN A 47 -4.70 -30.63 -25.67
CA GLN A 47 -3.88 -30.41 -24.48
C GLN A 47 -2.38 -30.55 -24.74
N PHE A 48 -1.99 -31.28 -25.80
CA PHE A 48 -0.61 -31.47 -26.23
C PHE A 48 -0.29 -30.70 -27.52
N GLY A 49 -1.02 -29.61 -27.80
CA GLY A 49 -0.86 -28.81 -29.01
C GLY A 49 0.59 -28.43 -29.32
N GLY A 50 1.38 -28.04 -28.31
CA GLY A 50 2.79 -27.73 -28.48
C GLY A 50 3.65 -28.92 -28.91
N ILE A 51 3.45 -30.09 -28.30
CA ILE A 51 4.12 -31.35 -28.69
C ILE A 51 3.71 -31.75 -30.11
N ALA A 52 2.42 -31.66 -30.43
CA ALA A 52 1.91 -31.98 -31.75
C ALA A 52 2.51 -31.08 -32.83
N SER A 53 2.53 -29.77 -32.60
CA SER A 53 3.14 -28.79 -33.49
C SER A 53 4.65 -29.02 -33.64
N ALA A 54 5.36 -29.25 -32.54
CA ALA A 54 6.79 -29.54 -32.57
C ALA A 54 7.13 -30.81 -33.36
N LEU A 55 6.29 -31.86 -33.23
CA LEU A 55 6.41 -33.10 -33.98
C LEU A 55 6.16 -32.89 -35.47
N VAL A 56 5.02 -32.30 -35.83
CA VAL A 56 4.59 -32.14 -37.24
C VAL A 56 5.49 -31.17 -38.01
N ASN A 57 6.00 -30.13 -37.34
CA ASN A 57 6.88 -29.13 -37.93
C ASN A 57 8.37 -29.51 -37.85
N ASN A 58 8.70 -30.75 -37.47
CA ASN A 58 10.08 -31.26 -37.33
C ASN A 58 10.98 -30.41 -36.42
N ARG A 59 10.41 -29.78 -35.38
CA ARG A 59 11.17 -28.91 -34.47
C ARG A 59 12.16 -29.67 -33.62
N TYR A 60 11.84 -30.89 -33.23
CA TYR A 60 12.75 -31.74 -32.46
C TYR A 60 14.03 -32.06 -33.25
N GLU A 61 13.90 -32.42 -34.53
CA GLU A 61 15.05 -32.65 -35.41
C GLU A 61 15.86 -31.37 -35.64
N GLN A 62 15.18 -30.22 -35.82
CA GLN A 62 15.82 -28.91 -35.95
C GLN A 62 16.58 -28.50 -34.68
N ALA A 63 16.11 -28.91 -33.50
CA ALA A 63 16.79 -28.74 -32.22
C ALA A 63 17.97 -29.72 -32.04
N GLY A 64 18.26 -30.55 -33.03
CA GLY A 64 19.39 -31.48 -33.04
C GLY A 64 19.13 -32.79 -32.32
N LEU A 65 17.88 -33.09 -31.95
CA LEU A 65 17.48 -34.37 -31.35
C LEU A 65 17.39 -35.46 -32.42
N GLY A 66 17.62 -36.71 -32.00
CA GLY A 66 17.40 -37.90 -32.81
C GLY A 66 15.91 -38.20 -33.00
N GLN A 67 15.54 -39.49 -32.98
CA GLN A 67 14.15 -39.87 -33.09
C GLN A 67 13.41 -39.61 -31.77
N VAL A 68 12.35 -38.79 -31.80
CA VAL A 68 11.39 -38.68 -30.69
C VAL A 68 10.33 -39.77 -30.87
N LYS A 69 10.31 -40.72 -29.95
CA LYS A 69 9.40 -41.87 -29.94
C LYS A 69 8.33 -41.69 -28.88
N PHE A 70 7.06 -41.83 -29.28
CA PHE A 70 5.95 -41.85 -28.34
C PHE A 70 5.69 -43.27 -27.83
N LEU A 71 5.49 -43.39 -26.52
CA LEU A 71 5.11 -44.63 -25.85
C LEU A 71 3.57 -44.74 -25.77
N PRO A 72 3.01 -45.95 -25.60
CA PRO A 72 1.58 -46.10 -25.34
C PRO A 72 1.13 -45.29 -24.12
N THR A 73 -0.08 -44.76 -24.21
CA THR A 73 -0.82 -44.05 -23.17
C THR A 73 -0.87 -44.83 -21.87
N CYS A 74 -0.81 -44.13 -20.74
CA CYS A 74 -0.72 -44.73 -19.42
C CYS A 74 -2.05 -44.67 -18.67
N PRO A 75 -2.49 -45.74 -17.99
CA PRO A 75 -3.57 -45.65 -17.03
C PRO A 75 -3.26 -44.62 -15.93
N PRO A 76 -4.28 -43.93 -15.40
CA PRO A 76 -4.08 -42.88 -14.40
C PRO A 76 -3.39 -43.42 -13.14
N GLY A 77 -2.39 -42.69 -12.66
CA GLY A 77 -1.60 -43.03 -11.47
C GLY A 77 -0.45 -44.01 -11.71
N LEU A 78 -0.24 -44.49 -12.95
CA LEU A 78 0.88 -45.37 -13.32
C LEU A 78 1.97 -44.68 -14.17
N GLU A 79 1.84 -43.37 -14.40
CA GLU A 79 2.68 -42.60 -15.33
C GLU A 79 4.16 -42.66 -14.93
N GLN A 80 4.46 -42.40 -13.65
CA GLN A 80 5.83 -42.42 -13.14
C GLN A 80 6.47 -43.82 -13.22
N GLU A 81 5.72 -44.86 -12.87
CA GLU A 81 6.19 -46.25 -12.91
C GLU A 81 6.55 -46.68 -14.34
N ARG A 82 5.71 -46.35 -15.32
CA ARG A 82 5.98 -46.70 -16.72
C ARG A 82 7.15 -45.96 -17.32
N VAL A 83 7.26 -44.64 -17.07
CA VAL A 83 8.44 -43.85 -17.48
C VAL A 83 9.70 -44.43 -16.88
N ARG A 84 9.66 -44.78 -15.58
CA ARG A 84 10.79 -45.39 -14.88
C ARG A 84 11.19 -46.75 -15.46
N ASN A 85 10.22 -47.63 -15.68
CA ASN A 85 10.46 -48.95 -16.25
C ASN A 85 11.02 -48.87 -17.68
N HIS A 86 10.56 -47.90 -18.47
CA HIS A 86 11.11 -47.67 -19.81
C HIS A 86 12.55 -47.12 -19.74
N ALA A 87 12.82 -46.15 -18.87
CA ALA A 87 14.16 -45.60 -18.68
C ALA A 87 15.17 -46.69 -18.29
N ASN A 88 14.80 -47.56 -17.34
CA ASN A 88 15.63 -48.69 -16.89
C ASN A 88 15.94 -49.72 -18.00
N SER A 89 15.06 -49.85 -19.00
CA SER A 89 15.20 -50.80 -20.10
C SER A 89 15.75 -50.19 -21.39
N SER A 90 16.00 -48.88 -21.38
CA SER A 90 16.48 -48.12 -22.54
C SER A 90 18.01 -48.02 -22.57
N SER A 91 18.54 -47.54 -23.71
CA SER A 91 19.97 -47.21 -23.83
C SER A 91 20.38 -46.19 -22.76
N PRO A 92 21.57 -46.29 -22.15
CA PRO A 92 22.06 -45.30 -21.19
C PRO A 92 22.12 -43.86 -21.72
N SER A 93 22.15 -43.69 -23.05
CA SER A 93 22.17 -42.38 -23.73
C SER A 93 20.79 -41.84 -24.12
N ALA A 94 19.71 -42.61 -23.89
CA ALA A 94 18.35 -42.18 -24.18
C ALA A 94 17.75 -41.38 -23.01
N VAL A 95 16.84 -40.48 -23.32
CA VAL A 95 16.05 -39.70 -22.34
C VAL A 95 14.60 -40.15 -22.41
N THR A 96 14.02 -40.50 -21.26
CA THR A 96 12.58 -40.83 -21.16
C THR A 96 11.86 -39.76 -20.37
N LEU A 97 10.80 -39.21 -20.96
CA LEU A 97 9.96 -38.16 -20.39
C LEU A 97 8.52 -38.66 -20.27
N GLY A 98 7.80 -38.12 -19.29
CA GLY A 98 6.37 -38.33 -19.11
C GLY A 98 5.61 -37.02 -18.95
N THR A 99 4.30 -37.06 -19.17
CA THR A 99 3.38 -36.00 -18.76
C THR A 99 2.42 -36.48 -17.67
N VAL A 100 2.04 -35.60 -16.75
CA VAL A 100 1.09 -35.87 -15.64
C VAL A 100 0.70 -34.56 -14.95
N GLU A 101 -0.34 -34.53 -14.12
CA GLU A 101 -0.66 -33.37 -13.26
C GLU A 101 0.07 -33.40 -11.91
N GLN A 102 0.37 -32.23 -11.32
CA GLN A 102 1.09 -32.14 -10.03
C GLN A 102 0.34 -32.81 -8.88
N ASN A 103 -0.99 -32.65 -8.84
CA ASN A 103 -1.87 -33.26 -7.85
C ASN A 103 -1.93 -34.79 -7.92
N ILE A 104 -1.44 -35.41 -9.00
CA ILE A 104 -1.21 -36.85 -9.11
C ILE A 104 0.27 -37.18 -8.88
N PHE A 105 1.18 -36.39 -9.46
CA PHE A 105 2.62 -36.60 -9.38
C PHE A 105 3.15 -36.62 -7.94
N ILE A 106 2.76 -35.63 -7.14
CA ILE A 106 3.28 -35.44 -5.79
C ILE A 106 2.81 -36.56 -4.84
N PRO A 107 1.51 -36.87 -4.71
CA PRO A 107 1.08 -37.97 -3.85
C PRO A 107 1.62 -39.34 -4.27
N THR A 108 1.73 -39.62 -5.58
CA THR A 108 2.28 -40.89 -6.07
C THR A 108 3.75 -41.05 -5.68
N LEU A 109 4.56 -40.02 -5.86
CA LEU A 109 5.98 -40.07 -5.53
C LEU A 109 6.22 -40.14 -4.01
N LEU A 110 5.37 -39.49 -3.21
CA LEU A 110 5.41 -39.62 -1.75
C LEU A 110 5.18 -41.08 -1.31
N ASN A 111 4.20 -41.75 -1.93
CA ASN A 111 3.83 -43.13 -1.63
C ASN A 111 4.84 -44.15 -2.19
N GLN A 112 5.56 -43.81 -3.27
CA GLN A 112 6.51 -44.68 -3.97
C GLN A 112 7.81 -43.92 -4.28
N PRO A 113 8.64 -43.58 -3.27
CA PRO A 113 9.86 -42.78 -3.47
C PRO A 113 10.90 -43.45 -4.37
N GLU A 114 10.83 -44.78 -4.54
CA GLU A 114 11.69 -45.56 -5.43
C GLU A 114 11.52 -45.25 -6.92
N LEU A 115 10.40 -44.61 -7.32
CA LEU A 115 10.17 -44.18 -8.69
C LEU A 115 11.22 -43.15 -9.13
N ASN A 116 11.70 -42.32 -8.19
CA ASN A 116 12.84 -41.42 -8.35
C ASN A 116 12.78 -40.62 -9.67
N THR A 117 11.66 -39.91 -9.85
CA THR A 117 11.36 -39.03 -10.98
C THR A 117 11.33 -37.57 -10.54
N THR A 118 11.59 -36.65 -11.46
CA THR A 118 11.63 -35.21 -11.18
C THR A 118 10.91 -34.42 -12.27
N ALA A 119 10.13 -33.42 -11.87
CA ALA A 119 9.50 -32.47 -12.78
C ALA A 119 10.55 -31.52 -13.38
N VAL A 120 10.43 -31.28 -14.69
CA VAL A 120 11.41 -30.50 -15.47
C VAL A 120 10.78 -29.37 -16.28
N GLY A 121 9.45 -29.31 -16.37
CA GLY A 121 8.70 -28.22 -17.01
C GLY A 121 7.19 -28.43 -16.90
N ALA A 122 6.38 -27.46 -17.30
CA ALA A 122 4.92 -27.54 -17.22
C ALA A 122 4.25 -26.93 -18.45
N MET A 123 3.29 -27.59 -19.10
CA MET A 123 2.57 -26.94 -20.20
C MET A 123 1.54 -25.94 -19.67
N PHE A 124 0.80 -26.31 -18.63
CA PHE A 124 -0.27 -25.50 -18.08
C PHE A 124 0.08 -24.96 -16.69
N ARG A 125 -0.23 -23.68 -16.47
CA ARG A 125 0.07 -23.03 -15.20
C ARG A 125 -0.90 -23.51 -14.14
N THR A 126 -2.20 -23.39 -14.38
CA THR A 126 -3.24 -23.77 -13.42
C THR A 126 -3.91 -25.08 -13.83
N SER A 127 -4.57 -25.76 -12.90
CA SER A 127 -5.34 -26.95 -13.22
C SER A 127 -6.68 -26.56 -13.84
N PRO A 128 -7.01 -27.04 -15.07
CA PRO A 128 -8.33 -26.84 -15.66
C PRO A 128 -9.41 -27.75 -15.04
N LEU A 129 -9.08 -28.46 -13.94
CA LEU A 129 -9.99 -29.35 -13.26
C LEU A 129 -11.13 -28.56 -12.58
N CYS A 130 -12.35 -29.04 -12.76
CA CYS A 130 -13.56 -28.48 -12.17
C CYS A 130 -14.55 -29.59 -11.76
N VAL A 131 -15.58 -29.20 -11.03
CA VAL A 131 -16.82 -29.98 -10.88
C VAL A 131 -17.90 -29.33 -11.74
N ALA A 132 -18.44 -30.10 -12.68
CA ALA A 132 -19.55 -29.70 -13.53
C ALA A 132 -20.87 -30.32 -13.05
N SER A 133 -21.94 -29.53 -13.01
CA SER A 133 -23.26 -29.95 -12.55
C SER A 133 -24.38 -29.27 -13.35
N LEU A 134 -25.57 -29.87 -13.36
CA LEU A 134 -26.75 -29.29 -14.04
C LEU A 134 -27.42 -28.16 -13.24
N ARG A 135 -27.08 -28.04 -11.96
CA ARG A 135 -27.56 -27.02 -11.03
C ARG A 135 -26.46 -26.67 -10.02
N PRO A 136 -26.51 -25.50 -9.35
CA PRO A 136 -25.50 -25.11 -8.36
C PRO A 136 -25.28 -26.19 -7.31
N LEU A 137 -24.02 -26.40 -6.90
CA LEU A 137 -23.68 -27.43 -5.90
C LEU A 137 -24.30 -27.12 -4.54
N GLU A 138 -24.96 -28.12 -3.94
CA GLU A 138 -25.61 -28.05 -2.64
C GLU A 138 -25.07 -29.15 -1.70
N PRO A 139 -25.10 -28.93 -0.37
CA PRO A 139 -24.75 -29.97 0.60
C PRO A 139 -25.56 -31.27 0.39
N GLY A 140 -24.87 -32.41 0.44
CA GLY A 140 -25.46 -33.75 0.28
C GLY A 140 -25.49 -34.29 -1.15
N MET A 141 -25.13 -33.49 -2.16
CA MET A 141 -24.99 -33.94 -3.55
C MET A 141 -23.89 -34.99 -3.73
N THR A 142 -24.06 -35.86 -4.72
CA THR A 142 -23.07 -36.88 -5.10
C THR A 142 -22.24 -36.43 -6.29
N ILE A 143 -20.90 -36.40 -6.12
CA ILE A 143 -19.93 -36.05 -7.16
C ILE A 143 -19.26 -37.34 -7.67
N GLY A 144 -19.32 -37.59 -8.98
CA GLY A 144 -18.55 -38.66 -9.64
C GLY A 144 -17.14 -38.19 -10.02
N ALA A 145 -16.11 -38.88 -9.53
CA ALA A 145 -14.69 -38.53 -9.75
C ALA A 145 -13.89 -39.73 -10.27
N HIS A 146 -12.70 -39.50 -10.82
CA HIS A 146 -11.77 -40.60 -11.10
C HIS A 146 -11.29 -41.24 -9.80
N SER A 147 -10.93 -42.52 -9.83
CA SER A 147 -10.57 -43.28 -8.62
C SER A 147 -9.39 -42.69 -7.85
N ASP A 148 -8.42 -42.12 -8.57
CA ASP A 148 -7.21 -41.47 -8.07
C ASP A 148 -7.46 -40.05 -7.49
N THR A 149 -8.61 -39.45 -7.77
CA THR A 149 -8.96 -38.10 -7.31
C THR A 149 -10.13 -38.07 -6.32
N VAL A 150 -10.74 -39.22 -5.99
CA VAL A 150 -11.86 -39.29 -5.02
C VAL A 150 -11.49 -38.64 -3.69
N GLU A 151 -10.34 -38.99 -3.12
CA GLU A 151 -9.90 -38.46 -1.82
C GLU A 151 -9.65 -36.95 -1.88
N LEU A 152 -9.00 -36.48 -2.95
CA LEU A 152 -8.77 -35.07 -3.21
C LEU A 152 -10.08 -34.29 -3.28
N LEU A 153 -11.04 -34.73 -4.11
CA LEU A 153 -12.33 -34.05 -4.24
C LEU A 153 -13.15 -34.13 -2.95
N GLN A 154 -13.05 -35.22 -2.19
CA GLN A 154 -13.73 -35.36 -0.91
C GLN A 154 -13.19 -34.37 0.14
N ARG A 155 -11.89 -34.07 0.09
CA ARG A 155 -11.26 -33.01 0.91
C ARG A 155 -11.70 -31.61 0.49
N ILE A 156 -11.86 -31.36 -0.81
CA ILE A 156 -12.29 -30.05 -1.35
C ILE A 156 -13.78 -29.79 -1.09
N PHE A 157 -14.63 -30.83 -1.19
CA PHE A 157 -16.08 -30.74 -0.99
C PHE A 157 -16.53 -31.63 0.18
N PRO A 158 -16.18 -31.31 1.43
CA PRO A 158 -16.53 -32.12 2.61
C PRO A 158 -18.05 -32.24 2.82
N GLN A 159 -18.83 -31.31 2.27
CA GLN A 159 -20.29 -31.30 2.31
C GLN A 159 -20.97 -32.19 1.27
N CYS A 160 -20.22 -32.70 0.28
CA CYS A 160 -20.72 -33.57 -0.78
C CYS A 160 -20.23 -35.01 -0.58
N LYS A 161 -20.92 -35.97 -1.20
CA LYS A 161 -20.48 -37.37 -1.27
C LYS A 161 -19.68 -37.59 -2.56
N VAL A 162 -18.40 -37.90 -2.47
CA VAL A 162 -17.58 -38.19 -3.66
C VAL A 162 -17.48 -39.69 -3.88
N ILE A 163 -17.77 -40.16 -5.10
CA ILE A 163 -17.68 -41.57 -5.48
C ILE A 163 -16.85 -41.76 -6.75
N ALA A 164 -16.19 -42.90 -6.88
CA ALA A 164 -15.51 -43.27 -8.12
C ALA A 164 -16.54 -43.48 -9.24
N SER A 165 -16.33 -42.83 -10.39
CA SER A 165 -17.07 -43.04 -11.64
C SER A 165 -16.07 -43.24 -12.79
N PRO A 166 -16.19 -44.33 -13.58
CA PRO A 166 -15.30 -44.56 -14.72
C PRO A 166 -15.37 -43.45 -15.76
N ARG A 167 -14.22 -43.09 -16.35
CA ARG A 167 -14.09 -42.07 -17.41
C ARG A 167 -15.18 -42.19 -18.48
N SER A 168 -15.33 -43.38 -19.03
CA SER A 168 -16.27 -43.70 -20.13
C SER A 168 -17.76 -43.60 -19.79
N THR A 169 -18.13 -43.41 -18.52
CA THR A 169 -19.53 -43.35 -18.09
C THR A 169 -19.90 -42.06 -17.36
N LYS A 170 -18.95 -41.17 -17.04
CA LYS A 170 -19.22 -39.96 -16.21
C LYS A 170 -20.34 -39.09 -16.77
N ASN A 171 -20.33 -38.82 -18.07
CA ASN A 171 -21.35 -37.98 -18.71
C ASN A 171 -22.75 -38.63 -18.66
N ALA A 172 -22.82 -39.94 -18.91
CA ALA A 172 -24.07 -40.70 -18.84
C ALA A 172 -24.58 -40.84 -17.38
N ASP A 173 -23.66 -40.97 -16.42
CA ASP A 173 -23.97 -41.02 -14.99
C ASP A 173 -24.59 -39.68 -14.52
N LEU A 174 -24.08 -38.54 -15.00
CA LEU A 174 -24.66 -37.22 -14.74
C LEU A 174 -26.06 -37.08 -15.37
N GLN A 175 -26.19 -37.43 -16.66
CA GLN A 175 -27.45 -37.29 -17.40
C GLN A 175 -28.57 -38.19 -16.87
N SER A 176 -28.22 -39.38 -16.37
CA SER A 176 -29.18 -40.32 -15.78
C SER A 176 -29.56 -39.97 -14.34
N GLY A 177 -28.90 -38.98 -13.72
CA GLY A 177 -29.09 -38.61 -12.31
C GLY A 177 -28.50 -39.61 -11.32
N LYS A 178 -27.59 -40.50 -11.77
CA LYS A 178 -26.86 -41.41 -10.89
C LYS A 178 -25.87 -40.66 -9.99
N VAL A 179 -25.36 -39.53 -10.49
CA VAL A 179 -24.61 -38.52 -9.73
C VAL A 179 -25.20 -37.14 -10.01
N ASP A 180 -25.05 -36.21 -9.08
CA ASP A 180 -25.54 -34.82 -9.21
C ASP A 180 -24.53 -33.92 -9.94
N ALA A 181 -23.25 -34.30 -9.88
CA ALA A 181 -22.14 -33.57 -10.48
C ALA A 181 -20.99 -34.52 -10.85
N ILE A 182 -20.08 -34.08 -11.71
CA ILE A 182 -18.91 -34.87 -12.12
C ILE A 182 -17.64 -34.02 -12.14
N GLN A 183 -16.51 -34.66 -11.85
CA GLN A 183 -15.20 -34.14 -12.19
C GLN A 183 -15.06 -34.02 -13.71
N ALA A 184 -14.73 -32.81 -14.16
CA ALA A 184 -14.56 -32.47 -15.57
C ALA A 184 -13.36 -31.54 -15.77
N TYR A 185 -12.83 -31.46 -16.99
CA TYR A 185 -11.93 -30.38 -17.41
C TYR A 185 -12.70 -29.26 -18.12
N THR A 186 -12.39 -28.01 -17.75
CA THR A 186 -12.95 -26.81 -18.41
C THR A 186 -12.52 -26.66 -19.86
N THR A 187 -11.41 -27.28 -20.25
CA THR A 187 -10.83 -27.18 -21.60
C THR A 187 -11.38 -28.22 -22.58
N THR A 188 -12.02 -29.29 -22.11
CA THR A 188 -12.45 -30.41 -22.95
C THR A 188 -13.84 -30.93 -22.59
N GLU A 189 -14.01 -31.48 -21.38
CA GLU A 189 -15.25 -32.16 -20.97
C GLU A 189 -16.43 -31.19 -20.79
N VAL A 190 -16.19 -29.98 -20.26
CA VAL A 190 -17.25 -28.96 -20.11
C VAL A 190 -17.83 -28.51 -21.46
N PRO A 191 -17.04 -28.05 -22.45
CA PRO A 191 -17.58 -27.73 -23.78
C PRO A 191 -18.31 -28.92 -24.43
N THR A 192 -17.82 -30.14 -24.21
CA THR A 192 -18.49 -31.36 -24.69
C THR A 192 -19.88 -31.52 -24.05
N LEU A 193 -19.98 -31.35 -22.73
CA LEU A 193 -21.23 -31.46 -21.98
C LEU A 193 -22.24 -30.39 -22.39
N GLU A 194 -21.82 -29.13 -22.48
CA GLU A 194 -22.70 -28.02 -22.84
C GLU A 194 -23.30 -28.23 -24.24
N ARG A 195 -22.49 -28.75 -25.18
CA ARG A 195 -22.96 -29.10 -26.52
C ARG A 195 -23.92 -30.29 -26.52
N LEU A 196 -23.64 -31.33 -25.76
CA LEU A 196 -24.52 -32.50 -25.64
C LEU A 196 -25.88 -32.15 -25.03
N LEU A 197 -25.89 -31.22 -24.08
CA LEU A 197 -27.10 -30.75 -23.39
C LEU A 197 -27.80 -29.62 -24.15
N ASN A 198 -27.10 -28.97 -25.07
CA ASN A 198 -27.53 -27.73 -25.72
C ASN A 198 -27.94 -26.66 -24.69
N ASP A 199 -27.19 -26.57 -23.60
CA ASP A 199 -27.38 -25.62 -22.50
C ASP A 199 -26.06 -25.43 -21.74
N LYS A 200 -25.93 -24.36 -20.98
CA LYS A 200 -24.76 -24.16 -20.11
C LYS A 200 -24.84 -25.05 -18.87
N VAL A 201 -23.68 -25.47 -18.38
CA VAL A 201 -23.57 -26.22 -17.12
C VAL A 201 -23.03 -25.33 -16.01
N CYS A 202 -23.39 -25.62 -14.77
CA CYS A 202 -22.74 -24.99 -13.62
C CYS A 202 -21.33 -25.57 -13.49
N VAL A 203 -20.32 -24.69 -13.43
CA VAL A 203 -18.91 -25.06 -13.32
C VAL A 203 -18.33 -24.48 -12.05
N THR A 204 -17.78 -25.34 -11.20
CA THR A 204 -16.99 -24.94 -10.03
C THR A 204 -15.55 -25.34 -10.27
N THR A 205 -14.68 -24.38 -10.61
CA THR A 205 -13.24 -24.62 -10.76
C THR A 205 -12.63 -25.07 -9.44
N LEU A 206 -11.70 -26.03 -9.47
CA LEU A 206 -11.09 -26.54 -8.24
C LEU A 206 -9.97 -25.65 -7.72
N GLU A 207 -9.09 -25.15 -8.59
CA GLU A 207 -8.02 -24.22 -8.21
C GLU A 207 -8.64 -22.97 -7.56
N GLY A 208 -8.19 -22.64 -6.34
CA GLY A 208 -8.69 -21.50 -5.55
C GLY A 208 -9.97 -21.75 -4.75
N HIS A 209 -10.79 -22.76 -5.09
CA HIS A 209 -12.02 -23.04 -4.34
C HIS A 209 -11.72 -23.53 -2.92
N GLY A 210 -12.26 -22.87 -1.89
CA GLY A 210 -11.99 -23.25 -0.50
C GLY A 210 -10.50 -23.22 -0.12
N HIS A 211 -9.72 -22.31 -0.72
CA HIS A 211 -8.26 -22.21 -0.58
C HIS A 211 -7.46 -23.39 -1.16
N THR A 212 -8.08 -24.18 -2.05
CA THR A 212 -7.43 -25.29 -2.76
C THR A 212 -6.27 -24.82 -3.63
N LYS A 213 -5.15 -25.57 -3.59
CA LYS A 213 -3.96 -25.34 -4.43
C LYS A 213 -3.56 -26.64 -5.14
N LEU A 214 -4.04 -26.85 -6.36
CA LEU A 214 -3.69 -28.02 -7.17
C LEU A 214 -2.35 -27.88 -7.89
N GLY A 215 -1.88 -26.64 -8.07
CA GLY A 215 -0.57 -26.36 -8.66
C GLY A 215 -0.58 -26.42 -10.18
N TYR A 216 0.41 -27.09 -10.76
CA TYR A 216 0.58 -27.17 -12.22
C TYR A 216 -0.14 -28.38 -12.80
N SER A 217 -0.81 -28.19 -13.93
CA SER A 217 -1.36 -29.31 -14.72
C SER A 217 -0.52 -29.54 -15.96
N GLN A 218 -0.56 -30.76 -16.50
CA GLN A 218 0.21 -31.14 -17.68
C GLN A 218 1.71 -30.82 -17.53
N LEU A 219 2.30 -31.31 -16.43
CA LEU A 219 3.73 -31.29 -16.17
C LEU A 219 4.47 -32.18 -17.15
N ILE A 220 5.74 -31.87 -17.39
CA ILE A 220 6.71 -32.74 -18.02
C ILE A 220 7.70 -33.16 -16.94
N PHE A 221 7.91 -34.46 -16.78
CA PHE A 221 8.86 -35.03 -15.82
C PHE A 221 9.79 -36.04 -16.49
N ALA A 222 10.91 -36.33 -15.83
CA ALA A 222 11.90 -37.29 -16.28
C ALA A 222 12.27 -38.25 -15.14
N ALA A 223 12.76 -39.44 -15.48
CA ALA A 223 13.48 -40.27 -14.51
C ALA A 223 14.82 -39.62 -14.15
N ASN A 224 15.23 -39.63 -12.87
CA ASN A 224 16.38 -38.86 -12.40
C ASN A 224 17.71 -39.25 -13.07
N GLU A 225 17.89 -40.52 -13.44
CA GLU A 225 19.05 -40.96 -14.22
C GLU A 225 19.13 -40.27 -15.57
N CYS A 226 18.03 -39.82 -16.17
CA CYS A 226 18.03 -39.08 -17.44
C CYS A 226 18.48 -37.62 -17.27
N LEU A 227 18.78 -37.18 -16.04
CA LEU A 227 19.17 -35.80 -15.71
C LEU A 227 20.66 -35.66 -15.36
N THR A 228 21.51 -36.53 -15.90
CA THR A 228 22.98 -36.36 -15.87
C THR A 228 23.42 -35.25 -16.82
N ASP A 229 24.60 -34.64 -16.60
CA ASP A 229 25.08 -33.46 -17.35
C ASP A 229 24.97 -33.58 -18.87
N ASP A 230 25.27 -34.75 -19.43
CA ASP A 230 25.19 -35.07 -20.85
C ASP A 230 23.77 -35.18 -21.41
N ARG A 231 22.80 -35.57 -20.57
CA ARG A 231 21.39 -35.77 -20.96
C ARG A 231 20.49 -34.58 -20.63
N ARG A 232 20.94 -33.68 -19.74
CA ARG A 232 20.28 -32.39 -19.47
C ARG A 232 20.11 -31.55 -20.72
N GLU A 233 21.13 -31.50 -21.59
CA GLU A 233 21.07 -30.76 -22.86
C GLU A 233 19.99 -31.31 -23.80
N ILE A 234 19.79 -32.63 -23.82
CA ILE A 234 18.75 -33.30 -24.62
C ILE A 234 17.36 -32.95 -24.09
N THR A 235 17.15 -33.05 -22.78
CA THR A 235 15.89 -32.65 -22.13
C THR A 235 15.59 -31.18 -22.40
N GLN A 236 16.59 -30.30 -22.30
CA GLN A 236 16.42 -28.88 -22.58
C GLN A 236 16.07 -28.62 -24.06
N ALA A 237 16.71 -29.30 -25.00
CA ALA A 237 16.37 -29.19 -26.43
C ALA A 237 14.96 -29.71 -26.74
N PHE A 238 14.49 -30.75 -26.04
CA PHE A 238 13.12 -31.23 -26.16
C PHE A 238 12.11 -30.19 -25.66
N LEU A 239 12.37 -29.60 -24.49
CA LEU A 239 11.51 -28.56 -23.94
C LEU A 239 11.48 -27.34 -24.88
N GLU A 240 12.62 -26.87 -25.37
CA GLU A 240 12.71 -25.75 -26.33
C GLU A 240 11.89 -25.99 -27.59
N ALA A 241 12.03 -27.16 -28.21
CA ALA A 241 11.24 -27.51 -29.39
C ALA A 241 9.73 -27.59 -29.08
N THR A 242 9.36 -28.20 -27.95
CA THR A 242 7.95 -28.33 -27.50
C THR A 242 7.29 -26.97 -27.29
N PHE A 243 8.00 -26.08 -26.61
CA PHE A 243 7.50 -24.76 -26.26
C PHE A 243 7.53 -23.78 -27.44
N GLN A 244 8.47 -23.95 -28.36
CA GLN A 244 8.38 -23.31 -29.67
C GLN A 244 7.18 -23.82 -30.47
N GLY A 245 6.81 -25.10 -30.34
CA GLY A 245 5.56 -25.64 -30.88
C GLY A 245 4.33 -24.95 -30.30
N TRP A 246 4.28 -24.70 -28.98
CA TRP A 246 3.20 -23.93 -28.35
C TRP A 246 3.11 -22.50 -28.87
N LYS A 247 4.26 -21.85 -29.11
CA LYS A 247 4.30 -20.52 -29.73
C LYS A 247 3.62 -20.51 -31.09
N ASP A 248 3.88 -21.51 -31.93
CA ASP A 248 3.24 -21.62 -33.24
C ASP A 248 1.73 -21.80 -33.13
N VAL A 249 1.29 -22.65 -32.19
CA VAL A 249 -0.13 -22.95 -31.95
C VAL A 249 -0.89 -21.73 -31.44
N ILE A 250 -0.26 -20.90 -30.62
CA ILE A 250 -0.84 -19.65 -30.14
C ILE A 250 -0.91 -18.62 -31.26
N GLN A 251 0.12 -18.56 -32.12
CA GLN A 251 0.17 -17.66 -33.27
C GLN A 251 -0.85 -18.01 -34.35
N ASP A 252 -1.04 -19.29 -34.62
CA ASP A 252 -2.03 -19.78 -35.58
C ASP A 252 -2.75 -21.02 -35.01
N PRO A 253 -3.82 -20.81 -34.22
CA PRO A 253 -4.60 -21.89 -33.63
C PRO A 253 -5.20 -22.83 -34.68
N HIS A 254 -5.52 -22.35 -35.89
CA HIS A 254 -6.03 -23.20 -36.96
C HIS A 254 -4.97 -24.17 -37.46
N GLN A 255 -3.72 -23.72 -37.64
CA GLN A 255 -2.60 -24.62 -37.92
C GLN A 255 -2.31 -25.55 -36.75
N GLY A 256 -2.48 -25.06 -35.51
CA GLY A 256 -2.40 -25.90 -34.32
C GLY A 256 -3.38 -27.07 -34.33
N VAL A 257 -4.66 -26.83 -34.68
CA VAL A 257 -5.66 -27.91 -34.84
C VAL A 257 -5.22 -28.93 -35.89
N LYS A 258 -4.71 -28.46 -37.03
CA LYS A 258 -4.19 -29.36 -38.08
C LYS A 258 -3.00 -30.17 -37.61
N ALA A 259 -2.08 -29.57 -36.85
CA ALA A 259 -0.93 -30.25 -36.29
C ALA A 259 -1.36 -31.33 -35.28
N VAL A 260 -2.32 -31.04 -34.40
CA VAL A 260 -2.90 -32.03 -33.48
C VAL A 260 -3.51 -33.21 -34.25
N GLN A 261 -4.34 -32.93 -35.25
CA GLN A 261 -4.97 -33.96 -36.08
C GLN A 261 -3.94 -34.82 -36.84
N GLU A 262 -2.87 -34.22 -37.35
CA GLU A 262 -1.82 -34.96 -38.06
C GLU A 262 -0.97 -35.79 -37.10
N ALA A 263 -0.61 -35.25 -35.94
CA ALA A 263 0.08 -35.98 -34.88
C ALA A 263 -0.75 -37.18 -34.41
N GLN A 264 -2.07 -37.04 -34.26
CA GLN A 264 -2.97 -38.16 -33.98
C GLN A 264 -2.89 -39.24 -35.06
N LYS A 265 -2.94 -38.88 -36.35
CA LYS A 265 -2.80 -39.87 -37.44
C LYS A 265 -1.46 -40.60 -37.38
N MET A 266 -0.37 -39.89 -37.11
CA MET A 266 0.97 -40.48 -36.94
C MET A 266 1.01 -41.46 -35.76
N LEU A 267 0.29 -41.15 -34.68
CA LEU A 267 0.28 -41.91 -33.43
C LEU A 267 -0.92 -42.84 -33.27
N LYS A 268 -1.74 -43.04 -34.30
CA LYS A 268 -2.99 -43.84 -34.25
C LYS A 268 -2.80 -45.27 -33.75
N HIS A 269 -1.61 -45.84 -33.95
CA HIS A 269 -1.26 -47.17 -33.47
C HIS A 269 -1.08 -47.26 -31.94
N LEU A 270 -1.04 -46.12 -31.24
CA LEU A 270 -0.93 -46.00 -29.79
C LEU A 270 -2.27 -45.67 -29.12
N ASP A 271 -3.35 -45.51 -29.88
CA ASP A 271 -4.68 -45.23 -29.36
C ASP A 271 -5.30 -46.50 -28.75
N ASP A 272 -5.37 -46.55 -27.42
CA ASP A 272 -5.98 -47.63 -26.67
C ASP A 272 -7.27 -47.22 -25.93
N GLU A 273 -7.69 -45.95 -26.06
CA GLU A 273 -8.87 -45.39 -25.40
C GLU A 273 -10.05 -45.24 -26.38
N GLY A 274 -11.20 -45.86 -26.05
CA GLY A 274 -12.47 -45.59 -26.71
C GLY A 274 -13.07 -44.24 -26.30
N ASN A 275 -12.34 -43.15 -26.55
CA ASN A 275 -12.62 -41.82 -26.00
C ASN A 275 -13.91 -41.19 -26.59
N ASP A 276 -14.84 -40.86 -25.70
CA ASP A 276 -16.10 -40.14 -25.94
C ASP A 276 -15.95 -38.60 -25.89
N HIS A 277 -14.76 -38.10 -25.56
CA HIS A 277 -14.43 -36.68 -25.47
C HIS A 277 -13.94 -36.05 -26.80
N TRP A 278 -13.87 -36.85 -27.88
CA TRP A 278 -13.47 -36.36 -29.20
C TRP A 278 -14.68 -36.05 -30.08
N TYR A 279 -14.80 -34.79 -30.47
CA TYR A 279 -15.71 -34.39 -31.55
C TYR A 279 -14.89 -33.95 -32.77
N PRO A 280 -15.10 -34.54 -33.96
CA PRO A 280 -14.23 -34.34 -35.13
C PRO A 280 -14.37 -32.97 -35.81
N SER A 281 -15.25 -32.10 -35.30
CA SER A 281 -15.44 -30.76 -35.88
C SER A 281 -14.19 -29.91 -35.67
N GLU A 282 -13.67 -29.33 -36.74
CA GLU A 282 -12.55 -28.38 -36.70
C GLU A 282 -12.86 -27.19 -35.79
N GLU A 283 -14.09 -26.70 -35.79
CA GLU A 283 -14.56 -25.61 -34.93
C GLU A 283 -14.49 -25.99 -33.45
N PHE A 284 -14.86 -27.22 -33.10
CA PHE A 284 -14.82 -27.71 -31.73
C PHE A 284 -13.39 -27.95 -31.25
N GLN A 285 -12.52 -28.48 -32.11
CA GLN A 285 -11.10 -28.63 -31.81
C GLN A 285 -10.41 -27.29 -31.63
N LEU A 286 -10.80 -26.29 -32.43
CA LEU A 286 -10.32 -24.92 -32.30
C LEU A 286 -10.71 -24.32 -30.95
N GLU A 287 -11.96 -24.48 -30.53
CA GLU A 287 -12.45 -24.03 -29.23
C GLU A 287 -11.64 -24.66 -28.07
N MET A 288 -11.51 -25.99 -28.05
CA MET A 288 -10.73 -26.69 -27.02
C MET A 288 -9.26 -26.27 -27.01
N LEU A 289 -8.66 -26.10 -28.19
CA LEU A 289 -7.27 -25.65 -28.31
C LEU A 289 -7.10 -24.21 -27.82
N GLN A 290 -8.08 -23.33 -28.07
CA GLN A 290 -8.06 -21.97 -27.56
C GLN A 290 -8.19 -21.92 -26.04
N LEU A 291 -9.01 -22.79 -25.43
CA LEU A 291 -9.10 -22.94 -23.99
C LEU A 291 -7.79 -23.47 -23.39
N CYS A 292 -7.14 -24.44 -24.04
CA CYS A 292 -5.80 -24.92 -23.65
C CYS A 292 -4.75 -23.80 -23.80
N ASN A 293 -4.79 -23.05 -24.90
CA ASN A 293 -3.92 -21.90 -25.12
C ASN A 293 -4.08 -20.84 -24.03
N ALA A 294 -5.26 -20.65 -23.45
CA ALA A 294 -5.41 -19.76 -22.29
C ALA A 294 -4.58 -20.25 -21.09
N GLN A 295 -4.58 -21.56 -20.81
CA GLN A 295 -3.79 -22.16 -19.73
C GLN A 295 -2.28 -22.14 -19.99
N VAL A 296 -1.87 -22.25 -21.26
CA VAL A 296 -0.47 -22.08 -21.68
C VAL A 296 -0.09 -20.61 -21.68
N LYS A 297 -0.97 -19.68 -22.07
CA LYS A 297 -0.65 -18.25 -22.04
C LYS A 297 -0.41 -17.74 -20.63
N GLN A 298 -1.05 -18.37 -19.65
CA GLN A 298 -0.73 -18.12 -18.25
C GLN A 298 0.71 -18.55 -17.93
N THR A 299 1.26 -19.61 -18.54
CA THR A 299 2.71 -19.92 -18.47
C THR A 299 3.56 -18.99 -19.34
N PHE A 300 2.99 -18.38 -20.38
CA PHE A 300 3.66 -17.53 -21.37
C PHE A 300 3.84 -16.04 -20.98
N GLN A 301 3.56 -15.62 -19.73
CA GLN A 301 3.71 -14.22 -19.36
C GLN A 301 5.18 -13.83 -19.10
N GLY A 302 5.97 -13.73 -20.17
CA GLY A 302 7.35 -13.22 -20.17
C GLY A 302 8.41 -14.17 -19.67
N ASP A 303 8.01 -15.27 -19.07
CA ASP A 303 8.86 -16.40 -18.80
C ASP A 303 8.95 -17.30 -20.04
N ARG A 304 10.04 -18.05 -20.13
CA ARG A 304 10.14 -19.16 -21.07
C ARG A 304 8.93 -20.07 -20.83
N TYR A 305 8.19 -20.47 -21.87
CA TYR A 305 7.01 -21.32 -21.68
C TYR A 305 7.34 -22.52 -20.80
N GLY A 306 6.47 -22.84 -19.87
CA GLY A 306 6.58 -24.00 -19.02
C GLY A 306 7.70 -24.07 -18.03
N VAL A 307 8.22 -22.90 -17.66
CA VAL A 307 8.90 -22.71 -16.39
C VAL A 307 7.96 -23.02 -15.22
N ILE A 308 8.48 -23.75 -14.24
CA ILE A 308 7.81 -24.00 -12.96
C ILE A 308 8.37 -23.02 -11.94
N ALA A 309 7.52 -22.15 -11.39
CA ALA A 309 7.87 -21.26 -10.28
C ALA A 309 8.02 -22.07 -8.97
N PRO A 310 9.21 -22.10 -8.34
CA PRO A 310 9.48 -22.94 -7.16
C PRO A 310 8.57 -22.64 -5.98
N ARG A 311 8.33 -21.34 -5.69
CA ARG A 311 7.45 -20.92 -4.59
C ARG A 311 6.04 -21.46 -4.74
N ARG A 312 5.47 -21.37 -5.95
CA ARG A 312 4.13 -21.89 -6.24
C ARG A 312 4.10 -23.41 -6.22
N TRP A 313 5.14 -24.06 -6.77
CA TRP A 313 5.29 -25.52 -6.70
C TRP A 313 5.25 -26.00 -5.25
N ASN A 314 6.09 -25.43 -4.37
CA ASN A 314 6.18 -25.83 -2.97
C ASN A 314 4.86 -25.57 -2.23
N GLN A 315 4.20 -24.42 -2.45
CA GLN A 315 2.89 -24.14 -1.85
C GLN A 315 1.79 -25.15 -2.23
N ALA A 316 1.77 -25.58 -3.50
CA ALA A 316 0.83 -26.60 -3.95
C ALA A 316 1.20 -27.97 -3.36
N THR A 317 2.49 -28.31 -3.34
CA THR A 317 3.01 -29.53 -2.71
C THR A 317 2.63 -29.61 -1.23
N ASP A 318 2.86 -28.55 -0.45
CA ASP A 318 2.52 -28.51 0.98
C ASP A 318 1.01 -28.70 1.21
N TRP A 319 0.18 -28.04 0.37
CA TRP A 319 -1.27 -28.18 0.45
C TRP A 319 -1.72 -29.61 0.09
N LEU A 320 -1.21 -30.17 -1.01
CA LEU A 320 -1.51 -31.53 -1.46
C LEU A 320 -1.13 -32.57 -0.41
N LEU A 321 -0.02 -32.37 0.28
CA LEU A 321 0.51 -33.28 1.30
C LEU A 321 -0.07 -33.05 2.71
N ASP A 322 -0.87 -31.99 2.90
CA ASP A 322 -1.43 -31.59 4.21
C ASP A 322 -0.35 -31.34 5.29
N ILE A 323 0.83 -30.84 4.88
CA ILE A 323 1.96 -30.58 5.78
C ILE A 323 1.86 -29.13 6.28
N SER A 324 1.40 -28.94 7.51
CA SER A 324 1.13 -27.60 8.08
C SER A 324 2.35 -26.89 8.71
N ASN A 325 3.58 -27.41 8.59
CA ASN A 325 4.72 -27.04 9.46
C ASN A 325 6.12 -27.00 8.81
N ALA A 326 6.25 -26.80 7.49
CA ALA A 326 7.57 -26.57 6.90
C ALA A 326 8.00 -25.09 7.09
N SER A 327 9.26 -24.87 7.48
CA SER A 327 9.83 -23.52 7.57
C SER A 327 9.92 -22.90 6.17
N PRO A 328 9.54 -21.62 5.97
CA PRO A 328 9.61 -20.97 4.65
C PRO A 328 11.02 -20.86 4.05
N ASP A 329 12.07 -21.15 4.83
CA ASP A 329 13.48 -21.12 4.40
C ASP A 329 14.07 -22.50 4.02
N ASP A 330 13.31 -23.60 4.15
CA ASP A 330 13.77 -24.90 3.67
C ASP A 330 13.49 -24.99 2.16
N ASP A 331 14.55 -24.89 1.34
CA ASP A 331 14.48 -25.09 -0.11
C ASP A 331 14.20 -26.57 -0.40
N THR A 332 12.93 -26.98 -0.27
CA THR A 332 12.51 -28.38 -0.32
C THR A 332 12.36 -28.92 -1.73
N ASN A 333 12.21 -28.05 -2.75
CA ASN A 333 12.01 -28.32 -4.20
C ASN A 333 11.62 -29.77 -4.52
N PHE A 334 10.59 -30.27 -3.84
CA PHE A 334 10.38 -31.71 -3.73
C PHE A 334 10.05 -32.25 -5.12
N ALA A 335 10.97 -33.06 -5.65
CA ALA A 335 10.91 -33.60 -7.00
C ALA A 335 10.75 -32.55 -8.10
N LEU A 336 11.38 -31.39 -7.95
CA LEU A 336 11.48 -30.33 -8.96
C LEU A 336 12.95 -30.04 -9.28
N ASP A 337 13.31 -30.06 -10.56
CA ASP A 337 14.62 -29.58 -11.02
C ASP A 337 14.49 -28.14 -11.53
N THR A 338 14.98 -27.20 -10.73
CA THR A 338 14.98 -25.77 -11.03
C THR A 338 16.14 -25.35 -11.94
N THR A 339 16.88 -26.26 -12.57
CA THR A 339 18.06 -25.91 -13.37
C THR A 339 17.95 -26.31 -14.84
N ILE A 340 17.05 -27.23 -15.20
CA ILE A 340 16.87 -27.68 -16.58
C ILE A 340 16.14 -26.64 -17.43
N TRP A 341 15.06 -26.08 -16.88
CA TRP A 341 14.14 -25.22 -17.61
C TRP A 341 13.70 -24.02 -16.78
N GLN A 342 14.61 -23.06 -16.67
CA GLN A 342 14.35 -21.78 -16.01
C GLN A 342 14.66 -20.61 -16.95
N PRO A 343 14.07 -19.44 -16.68
CA PRO A 343 14.53 -18.19 -17.26
C PRO A 343 16.01 -17.99 -16.90
N PRO A 344 16.80 -17.30 -17.74
CA PRO A 344 18.11 -16.83 -17.34
C PRO A 344 18.03 -16.07 -16.02
N SER A 345 18.99 -16.26 -15.11
CA SER A 345 19.03 -15.50 -13.84
C SER A 345 19.16 -13.99 -14.04
N SER A 346 19.54 -13.57 -15.25
CA SER A 346 19.52 -12.18 -15.68
C SER A 346 18.12 -11.65 -15.98
N GLN A 347 17.13 -12.50 -16.27
CA GLN A 347 15.80 -12.07 -16.70
C GLN A 347 14.91 -11.71 -15.50
N LEU A 348 14.34 -10.50 -15.52
CA LEU A 348 13.41 -9.97 -14.52
C LEU A 348 11.96 -10.16 -15.02
N ALA A 349 11.41 -11.35 -14.84
CA ALA A 349 10.07 -11.67 -15.31
C ALA A 349 8.98 -11.18 -14.36
N GLY A 350 7.88 -10.66 -14.92
CA GLY A 350 6.75 -10.14 -14.15
C GLY A 350 5.56 -11.07 -14.07
N GLY A 351 5.54 -12.21 -14.78
CA GLY A 351 4.37 -13.08 -14.86
C GLY A 351 3.88 -13.62 -13.51
N GLU A 352 4.75 -14.23 -12.70
CA GLU A 352 4.37 -14.75 -11.38
C GLU A 352 4.02 -13.65 -10.38
N LEU A 353 4.76 -12.53 -10.39
CA LEU A 353 4.43 -11.38 -9.56
C LEU A 353 3.04 -10.83 -9.93
N GLY A 354 2.74 -10.67 -11.22
CA GLY A 354 1.45 -10.20 -11.70
C GLY A 354 0.30 -11.13 -11.33
N TYR A 355 0.52 -12.45 -11.41
CA TYR A 355 -0.45 -13.44 -10.94
C TYR A 355 -0.75 -13.26 -9.45
N ARG A 356 0.26 -13.19 -8.59
CA ARG A 356 0.08 -13.01 -7.14
C ARG A 356 -0.66 -11.72 -6.82
N LEU A 357 -0.25 -10.61 -7.44
CA LEU A 357 -0.90 -9.32 -7.23
C LEU A 357 -2.39 -9.34 -7.62
N MET A 358 -2.75 -10.10 -8.67
CA MET A 358 -4.15 -10.24 -9.09
C MET A 358 -4.95 -11.12 -8.14
N GLU A 359 -4.39 -12.23 -7.66
CA GLU A 359 -5.06 -13.08 -6.66
C GLU A 359 -5.30 -12.31 -5.35
N ASP A 360 -4.34 -11.47 -4.93
CA ASP A 360 -4.50 -10.59 -3.77
C ASP A 360 -5.64 -9.56 -4.00
N ALA A 361 -5.71 -8.98 -5.20
CA ALA A 361 -6.78 -8.04 -5.58
C ALA A 361 -8.15 -8.74 -5.55
N LYS A 362 -8.24 -9.93 -6.15
CA LYS A 362 -9.45 -10.76 -6.19
C LYS A 362 -9.93 -11.13 -4.78
N ALA A 363 -9.03 -11.64 -3.94
CA ALA A 363 -9.37 -12.00 -2.56
C ALA A 363 -9.90 -10.79 -1.78
N SER A 364 -9.30 -9.61 -1.96
CA SER A 364 -9.77 -8.36 -1.37
C SER A 364 -11.16 -7.97 -1.88
N ALA A 365 -11.42 -8.07 -3.19
CA ALA A 365 -12.72 -7.77 -3.79
C ALA A 365 -13.83 -8.73 -3.37
N GLU A 366 -13.55 -10.03 -3.29
CA GLU A 366 -14.49 -11.03 -2.79
C GLU A 366 -14.82 -10.80 -1.31
N PHE A 367 -13.82 -10.45 -0.50
CA PHE A 367 -14.03 -10.10 0.90
C PHE A 367 -14.84 -8.80 1.06
N PHE A 368 -14.58 -7.80 0.22
CA PHE A 368 -15.35 -6.57 0.17
C PHE A 368 -16.82 -6.83 -0.19
N LEU A 369 -17.08 -7.63 -1.23
CA LEU A 369 -18.43 -8.05 -1.63
C LEU A 369 -19.16 -8.75 -0.48
N LYS A 370 -18.50 -9.69 0.20
CA LYS A 370 -19.09 -10.40 1.34
C LYS A 370 -19.44 -9.45 2.50
N THR A 371 -18.64 -8.41 2.70
CA THR A 371 -18.77 -7.48 3.83
C THR A 371 -19.79 -6.37 3.56
N HIS A 372 -19.80 -5.83 2.33
CA HIS A 372 -20.55 -4.62 1.98
C HIS A 372 -21.66 -4.85 0.95
N GLY A 373 -21.82 -6.07 0.42
CA GLY A 373 -22.92 -6.43 -0.48
C GLY A 373 -22.83 -5.87 -1.90
N ARG A 374 -21.73 -5.20 -2.26
CA ARG A 374 -21.42 -4.70 -3.61
C ARG A 374 -19.96 -5.02 -3.96
N LYS A 375 -19.65 -5.08 -5.26
CA LYS A 375 -18.26 -5.24 -5.74
C LYS A 375 -17.55 -3.88 -5.74
N PRO A 376 -16.21 -3.83 -5.63
CA PRO A 376 -15.45 -2.64 -5.98
C PRO A 376 -15.68 -2.28 -7.45
N SER A 377 -15.87 -0.99 -7.75
CA SER A 377 -16.26 -0.51 -9.09
C SER A 377 -15.21 0.43 -9.71
N LEU A 378 -14.92 0.23 -10.99
CA LEU A 378 -13.96 0.97 -11.79
C LEU A 378 -14.59 1.53 -13.07
N ALA A 379 -14.46 2.83 -13.32
CA ALA A 379 -14.80 3.45 -14.60
C ALA A 379 -13.53 3.63 -15.45
N VAL A 380 -13.57 3.18 -16.70
CA VAL A 380 -12.47 3.32 -17.66
C VAL A 380 -12.92 4.25 -18.78
N ILE A 381 -12.34 5.44 -18.84
CA ILE A 381 -12.67 6.46 -19.84
C ILE A 381 -11.67 6.37 -21.00
N THR A 382 -12.18 6.19 -22.21
CA THR A 382 -11.40 6.21 -23.46
C THR A 382 -11.91 7.31 -24.36
N VAL A 383 -11.01 8.17 -24.86
CA VAL A 383 -11.35 9.25 -25.80
C VAL A 383 -10.76 8.93 -27.17
N GLY A 384 -11.62 8.78 -28.17
CA GLY A 384 -11.25 8.45 -29.54
C GLY A 384 -10.67 7.04 -29.71
N GLU A 385 -10.15 6.76 -30.90
CA GLU A 385 -9.46 5.50 -31.20
C GLU A 385 -7.99 5.58 -30.79
N LEU A 386 -7.62 4.92 -29.70
CA LEU A 386 -6.21 4.82 -29.35
C LEU A 386 -5.53 3.81 -30.27
N LYS A 387 -4.49 4.22 -30.99
CA LYS A 387 -3.65 3.34 -31.83
C LYS A 387 -3.16 2.11 -31.07
N ARG A 388 -2.93 2.27 -29.77
CA ARG A 388 -2.54 1.15 -28.94
C ARG A 388 -3.61 0.06 -28.91
N TYR A 389 -4.89 0.30 -29.17
CA TYR A 389 -5.94 -0.73 -29.27
C TYR A 389 -6.13 -1.32 -30.68
N THR A 390 -5.50 -0.76 -31.72
CA THR A 390 -5.64 -1.23 -33.12
C THR A 390 -5.35 -2.73 -33.27
N HIS A 391 -4.45 -3.29 -32.46
CA HIS A 391 -4.14 -4.73 -32.43
C HIS A 391 -4.52 -5.41 -31.11
N ALA A 392 -5.47 -4.86 -30.36
CA ALA A 392 -5.85 -5.39 -29.05
C ALA A 392 -6.31 -6.85 -29.09
N GLN A 393 -7.19 -7.19 -30.02
CA GLN A 393 -7.65 -8.58 -30.20
C GLN A 393 -6.48 -9.51 -30.55
N LYS A 394 -5.58 -9.09 -31.42
CA LYS A 394 -4.42 -9.89 -31.81
C LYS A 394 -3.47 -10.09 -30.63
N ARG A 395 -3.21 -9.06 -29.82
CA ARG A 395 -2.40 -9.20 -28.61
C ARG A 395 -3.06 -10.04 -27.53
N LEU A 396 -4.39 -9.99 -27.37
CA LEU A 396 -5.14 -10.94 -26.53
C LEU A 396 -4.96 -12.37 -27.04
N GLN A 397 -5.07 -12.57 -28.35
CA GLN A 397 -4.88 -13.87 -28.97
C GLN A 397 -3.44 -14.39 -28.88
N LEU A 398 -2.43 -13.53 -28.78
CA LEU A 398 -1.04 -13.96 -28.74
C LEU A 398 -0.44 -13.99 -27.33
N TYR A 399 -0.69 -12.96 -26.50
CA TYR A 399 0.12 -12.66 -25.32
C TYR A 399 -0.64 -12.62 -24.00
N SER A 400 -1.97 -12.69 -24.01
CA SER A 400 -2.74 -12.44 -22.80
C SER A 400 -3.91 -13.40 -22.62
N ASP A 401 -4.23 -13.65 -21.36
CA ASP A 401 -5.48 -14.26 -20.94
C ASP A 401 -6.54 -13.14 -20.82
N PRO A 402 -7.70 -13.23 -21.49
CA PRO A 402 -8.77 -12.25 -21.37
C PRO A 402 -9.20 -11.95 -19.92
N ALA A 403 -9.11 -12.93 -19.02
CA ALA A 403 -9.47 -12.77 -17.61
C ALA A 403 -8.44 -11.99 -16.79
N LYS A 404 -7.28 -11.63 -17.37
CA LYS A 404 -6.18 -10.93 -16.70
C LYS A 404 -5.50 -9.89 -17.62
N SER A 405 -6.20 -9.42 -18.66
CA SER A 405 -5.60 -8.61 -19.72
C SER A 405 -5.96 -7.13 -19.64
N TRP A 406 -4.96 -6.29 -19.94
CA TRP A 406 -5.13 -4.84 -20.09
C TRP A 406 -6.08 -4.49 -21.23
N PHE A 407 -6.20 -5.37 -22.21
CA PHE A 407 -6.99 -5.15 -23.42
C PHE A 407 -8.43 -5.68 -23.29
N ALA A 408 -8.79 -6.28 -22.16
CA ALA A 408 -10.12 -6.80 -21.87
C ALA A 408 -10.48 -6.52 -20.40
N LYS A 409 -10.58 -5.23 -20.04
CA LYS A 409 -10.71 -4.80 -18.63
C LYS A 409 -12.02 -5.25 -18.00
N THR A 410 -13.14 -5.18 -18.73
CA THR A 410 -14.44 -5.67 -18.22
C THR A 410 -14.40 -7.16 -17.92
N ALA A 411 -13.98 -7.97 -18.89
CA ALA A 411 -13.85 -9.42 -18.69
C ALA A 411 -12.86 -9.76 -17.55
N THR A 412 -11.77 -9.00 -17.42
CA THR A 412 -10.83 -9.14 -16.31
C THR A 412 -11.47 -8.78 -14.97
N GLY A 413 -12.18 -7.66 -14.88
CA GLY A 413 -12.86 -7.26 -13.66
C GLY A 413 -13.91 -8.26 -13.22
N GLU A 414 -14.78 -8.69 -14.14
CA GLU A 414 -15.83 -9.68 -13.88
C GLU A 414 -15.26 -10.99 -13.35
N ALA A 415 -14.19 -11.50 -13.97
CA ALA A 415 -13.53 -12.73 -13.57
C ALA A 415 -12.84 -12.66 -12.19
N ASN A 416 -12.50 -11.46 -11.72
CA ASN A 416 -11.77 -11.23 -10.47
C ASN A 416 -12.58 -10.50 -9.39
N GLY A 417 -13.91 -10.41 -9.54
CA GLY A 417 -14.79 -9.89 -8.48
C GLY A 417 -14.98 -8.37 -8.47
N PHE A 418 -14.63 -7.68 -9.56
CA PHE A 418 -14.82 -6.24 -9.75
C PHE A 418 -15.97 -5.96 -10.72
N GLU A 419 -16.52 -4.76 -10.62
CA GLU A 419 -17.40 -4.16 -11.64
C GLU A 419 -16.61 -3.14 -12.44
N VAL A 420 -16.73 -3.17 -13.77
CA VAL A 420 -15.96 -2.28 -14.66
C VAL A 420 -16.89 -1.70 -15.72
N ASP A 421 -16.99 -0.38 -15.75
CA ASP A 421 -17.73 0.37 -16.76
C ASP A 421 -16.76 1.00 -17.77
N GLU A 422 -16.83 0.59 -19.05
CA GLU A 422 -16.00 1.16 -20.12
C GLU A 422 -16.77 2.25 -20.87
N ILE A 423 -16.27 3.48 -20.76
CA ILE A 423 -16.89 4.68 -21.32
C ILE A 423 -16.08 5.14 -22.51
N PHE A 424 -16.67 5.00 -23.70
CA PHE A 424 -16.08 5.46 -24.96
C PHE A 424 -16.65 6.81 -25.36
N LEU A 425 -15.76 7.80 -25.50
CA LEU A 425 -16.07 9.16 -25.88
C LEU A 425 -15.46 9.43 -27.27
N ASP A 426 -16.16 10.23 -28.07
CA ASP A 426 -15.74 10.60 -29.42
C ASP A 426 -14.46 11.45 -29.39
N ASP A 427 -13.64 11.39 -30.45
CA ASP A 427 -12.40 12.16 -30.53
C ASP A 427 -12.64 13.68 -30.52
N SER A 428 -13.82 14.12 -30.96
CA SER A 428 -14.18 15.54 -31.06
C SER A 428 -14.61 16.16 -29.74
N ILE A 429 -14.70 15.38 -28.65
CA ILE A 429 -15.09 15.89 -27.33
C ILE A 429 -14.17 17.03 -26.90
N THR A 430 -14.75 18.07 -26.31
CA THR A 430 -13.99 19.19 -25.76
C THR A 430 -13.50 18.89 -24.34
N THR A 431 -12.49 19.65 -23.87
CA THR A 431 -12.01 19.58 -22.49
C THR A 431 -13.15 19.73 -21.48
N ASP A 432 -14.04 20.69 -21.66
CA ASP A 432 -15.11 20.96 -20.68
C ASP A 432 -16.20 19.88 -20.68
N GLU A 433 -16.46 19.24 -21.83
CA GLU A 433 -17.35 18.08 -21.91
C GLU A 433 -16.74 16.85 -21.24
N LEU A 434 -15.43 16.60 -21.43
CA LEU A 434 -14.72 15.51 -20.76
C LEU A 434 -14.68 15.73 -19.24
N LEU A 435 -14.40 16.94 -18.78
CA LEU A 435 -14.49 17.32 -17.36
C LEU A 435 -15.89 17.07 -16.81
N SER A 436 -16.94 17.42 -17.58
CA SER A 436 -18.32 17.17 -17.18
C SER A 436 -18.63 15.68 -17.01
N GLN A 437 -18.06 14.79 -17.85
CA GLN A 437 -18.18 13.34 -17.67
C GLN A 437 -17.46 12.87 -16.40
N ILE A 438 -16.23 13.34 -16.17
CA ILE A 438 -15.46 13.00 -14.96
C ILE A 438 -16.22 13.44 -13.70
N TYR A 439 -16.72 14.67 -13.64
CA TYR A 439 -17.50 15.15 -12.49
C TYR A 439 -18.81 14.41 -12.29
N LYS A 440 -19.44 13.93 -13.37
CA LYS A 440 -20.64 13.08 -13.27
C LYS A 440 -20.30 11.74 -12.63
N LEU A 441 -19.20 11.10 -13.04
CA LEU A 441 -18.75 9.83 -12.48
C LEU A 441 -18.37 9.96 -11.00
N GLN A 442 -17.74 11.06 -10.62
CA GLN A 442 -17.38 11.33 -9.22
C GLN A 442 -18.58 11.55 -8.28
N LYS A 443 -19.78 11.76 -8.82
CA LYS A 443 -21.01 11.84 -8.03
C LYS A 443 -21.66 10.47 -7.80
N ASP A 444 -21.14 9.41 -8.42
CA ASP A 444 -21.59 8.06 -8.14
C ASP A 444 -20.89 7.54 -6.87
N ASP A 445 -21.68 7.34 -5.81
CA ASP A 445 -21.19 6.84 -4.53
C ASP A 445 -20.70 5.40 -4.61
N ASN A 446 -21.18 4.64 -5.60
CA ASN A 446 -20.78 3.25 -5.83
C ASN A 446 -19.52 3.13 -6.70
N LEU A 447 -19.04 4.24 -7.29
CA LEU A 447 -17.82 4.26 -8.08
C LEU A 447 -16.59 4.51 -7.18
N ASP A 448 -15.66 3.56 -7.19
CA ASP A 448 -14.48 3.59 -6.32
C ASP A 448 -13.22 4.06 -7.03
N GLY A 449 -13.09 3.79 -8.33
CA GLY A 449 -11.92 4.14 -9.13
C GLY A 449 -12.27 4.70 -10.51
N ILE A 450 -11.44 5.60 -11.00
CA ILE A 450 -11.46 6.13 -12.36
C ILE A 450 -10.09 5.89 -12.98
N GLN A 451 -10.10 5.32 -14.18
CA GLN A 451 -8.95 5.26 -15.07
C GLN A 451 -9.25 6.06 -16.33
N LEU A 452 -8.33 6.94 -16.72
CA LEU A 452 -8.40 7.66 -17.98
C LEU A 452 -7.31 7.15 -18.93
N MET A 453 -7.73 6.58 -20.05
CA MET A 453 -6.83 5.96 -21.00
C MET A 453 -6.00 7.01 -21.76
N TRP A 454 -4.68 6.81 -21.79
CA TRP A 454 -3.71 7.64 -22.53
C TRP A 454 -3.30 7.00 -23.87
N PRO A 455 -3.02 7.79 -24.94
CA PRO A 455 -3.03 9.26 -25.02
C PRO A 455 -4.40 9.92 -25.21
N LEU A 456 -4.55 11.15 -24.74
CA LEU A 456 -5.69 12.01 -25.07
C LEU A 456 -5.45 12.75 -26.40
N PRO A 457 -6.51 13.15 -27.14
CA PRO A 457 -6.38 14.01 -28.31
C PRO A 457 -5.65 15.33 -28.01
N ASP A 458 -4.91 15.85 -28.97
CA ASP A 458 -4.03 17.03 -28.79
C ASP A 458 -4.75 18.30 -28.36
N HIS A 459 -6.06 18.44 -28.67
CA HIS A 459 -6.86 19.60 -28.26
C HIS A 459 -7.38 19.53 -26.83
N ILE A 460 -7.24 18.38 -26.15
CA ILE A 460 -7.63 18.22 -24.76
C ILE A 460 -6.55 18.78 -23.83
N ASP A 461 -6.96 19.65 -22.90
CA ASP A 461 -6.09 20.11 -21.83
C ASP A 461 -5.88 18.99 -20.81
N THR A 462 -4.85 18.18 -21.07
CA THR A 462 -4.49 17.02 -20.24
C THR A 462 -4.24 17.42 -18.78
N ALA A 463 -3.65 18.59 -18.53
CA ALA A 463 -3.36 19.05 -17.17
C ALA A 463 -4.65 19.30 -16.38
N ARG A 464 -5.61 19.99 -16.99
CA ARG A 464 -6.93 20.20 -16.38
C ARG A 464 -7.67 18.88 -16.14
N VAL A 465 -7.62 17.96 -17.10
CA VAL A 465 -8.35 16.69 -17.02
C VAL A 465 -7.76 15.75 -15.98
N PHE A 466 -6.43 15.60 -15.92
CA PHE A 466 -5.77 14.75 -14.92
C PHE A 466 -6.02 15.26 -13.50
N ASN A 467 -6.00 16.58 -13.28
CA ASN A 467 -6.23 17.19 -11.98
C ASN A 467 -7.72 17.27 -11.59
N ALA A 468 -8.64 16.91 -12.49
CA ALA A 468 -10.06 16.87 -12.19
C ALA A 468 -10.50 15.53 -11.56
N ILE A 469 -9.66 14.49 -11.70
CA ILE A 469 -9.88 13.20 -11.06
C ILE A 469 -9.45 13.32 -9.60
N ASP A 470 -10.39 13.10 -8.68
CA ASP A 470 -10.16 13.06 -7.24
C ASP A 470 -9.05 12.05 -6.88
N LEU A 471 -8.09 12.46 -6.05
CA LEU A 471 -6.97 11.61 -5.60
C LEU A 471 -7.46 10.30 -4.97
N ALA A 472 -8.60 10.31 -4.27
CA ALA A 472 -9.16 9.11 -3.66
C ALA A 472 -9.67 8.08 -4.69
N ARG A 473 -10.00 8.53 -5.91
CA ARG A 473 -10.51 7.70 -7.01
C ARG A 473 -9.53 7.56 -8.18
N ASP A 474 -8.39 8.24 -8.16
CA ASP A 474 -7.34 8.16 -9.19
C ASP A 474 -6.51 6.88 -9.06
N VAL A 475 -7.13 5.74 -9.34
CA VAL A 475 -6.53 4.41 -9.20
C VAL A 475 -5.47 4.12 -10.26
N ASP A 476 -5.43 4.92 -11.34
CA ASP A 476 -4.38 4.88 -12.37
C ASP A 476 -3.17 5.75 -12.01
N GLY A 477 -3.30 6.61 -10.99
CA GLY A 477 -2.26 7.48 -10.45
C GLY A 477 -1.87 8.62 -11.39
N ILE A 478 -2.78 9.08 -12.26
CA ILE A 478 -2.44 10.05 -13.31
C ILE A 478 -2.53 11.51 -12.86
N HIS A 479 -3.11 11.80 -11.70
CA HIS A 479 -3.19 13.14 -11.15
C HIS A 479 -1.79 13.68 -10.87
N PHE A 480 -1.48 14.90 -11.34
CA PHE A 480 -0.14 15.47 -11.21
C PHE A 480 0.36 15.58 -9.77
N VAL A 481 -0.51 15.87 -8.78
CA VAL A 481 -0.14 15.86 -7.36
C VAL A 481 0.28 14.46 -6.93
N GLY A 482 -0.48 13.44 -7.31
CA GLY A 482 -0.14 12.03 -7.08
C GLY A 482 1.16 11.58 -7.74
N GLN A 483 1.52 12.18 -8.88
CA GLN A 483 2.79 11.94 -9.57
C GLN A 483 3.98 12.68 -8.97
N SER A 484 3.76 13.81 -8.30
CA SER A 484 4.82 14.70 -7.78
C SER A 484 5.06 14.61 -6.28
N GLU A 485 4.13 14.02 -5.53
CA GLU A 485 4.12 13.95 -4.07
C GLU A 485 3.79 12.53 -3.56
N VAL A 486 4.56 11.53 -3.99
CA VAL A 486 4.43 10.16 -3.49
C VAL A 486 4.98 10.09 -2.05
N GLY A 487 4.19 10.53 -1.07
CA GLY A 487 4.56 10.41 0.35
C GLY A 487 3.92 11.39 1.34
N SER A 488 3.20 12.42 0.88
CA SER A 488 2.57 13.44 1.75
C SER A 488 1.06 13.32 1.90
N SER A 489 0.34 12.74 0.93
CA SER A 489 -1.14 12.61 0.94
C SER A 489 -1.67 11.20 0.60
N ASP A 490 -0.82 10.17 0.68
CA ASP A 490 -1.07 8.77 0.25
C ASP A 490 -1.83 8.57 -1.10
N PRO A 491 -1.44 9.28 -2.19
CA PRO A 491 -2.02 9.07 -3.52
C PRO A 491 -1.49 7.78 -4.17
N PHE A 492 -2.26 7.18 -5.08
CA PHE A 492 -1.78 6.01 -5.82
C PHE A 492 -0.65 6.38 -6.77
N ALA A 493 0.46 5.64 -6.71
CA ALA A 493 1.52 5.77 -7.70
C ALA A 493 1.02 5.32 -9.09
N PRO A 494 1.46 5.97 -10.18
CA PRO A 494 1.06 5.57 -11.52
C PRO A 494 1.34 4.10 -11.79
N VAL A 495 0.34 3.41 -12.34
CA VAL A 495 0.29 1.93 -12.42
C VAL A 495 1.54 1.32 -13.06
N THR A 496 2.03 1.89 -14.16
CA THR A 496 3.18 1.32 -14.91
C THR A 496 4.52 1.57 -14.21
N PRO A 497 4.83 2.80 -13.74
CA PRO A 497 5.95 3.04 -12.82
C PRO A 497 5.91 2.19 -11.55
N ALA A 498 4.75 2.04 -10.90
CA ALA A 498 4.58 1.19 -9.72
C ALA A 498 4.92 -0.28 -10.03
N ALA A 499 4.48 -0.80 -11.18
CA ALA A 499 4.85 -2.11 -11.68
C ALA A 499 6.38 -2.30 -11.81
N ALA A 500 7.07 -1.30 -12.36
CA ALA A 500 8.52 -1.34 -12.48
C ALA A 500 9.22 -1.36 -11.10
N MET A 501 8.72 -0.58 -10.15
CA MET A 501 9.27 -0.58 -8.79
C MET A 501 9.04 -1.91 -8.07
N GLU A 502 7.86 -2.51 -8.21
CA GLU A 502 7.57 -3.82 -7.60
C GLU A 502 8.41 -4.93 -8.25
N LEU A 503 8.63 -4.88 -9.56
CA LEU A 503 9.51 -5.83 -10.24
C LEU A 503 10.98 -5.72 -9.76
N LEU A 504 11.48 -4.50 -9.58
CA LEU A 504 12.83 -4.25 -9.05
C LEU A 504 12.96 -4.80 -7.62
N LYS A 505 11.93 -4.58 -6.80
CA LYS A 505 11.87 -5.04 -5.40
C LYS A 505 11.80 -6.57 -5.31
N GLU A 506 10.93 -7.20 -6.09
CA GLU A 506 10.80 -8.67 -6.16
C GLU A 506 12.13 -9.36 -6.53
N ASN A 507 13.00 -8.67 -7.26
CA ASN A 507 14.27 -9.18 -7.75
C ASN A 507 15.49 -8.70 -6.94
N ASP A 508 15.26 -8.11 -5.76
CA ASP A 508 16.26 -7.56 -4.85
C ASP A 508 17.25 -6.59 -5.54
N ILE A 509 16.76 -5.80 -6.50
CA ILE A 509 17.58 -4.80 -7.18
C ILE A 509 17.74 -3.59 -6.26
N ASN A 510 18.95 -3.40 -5.75
CA ASN A 510 19.26 -2.21 -4.96
C ASN A 510 19.28 -0.95 -5.85
N VAL A 511 18.30 -0.07 -5.65
CA VAL A 511 18.16 1.22 -6.33
C VAL A 511 18.98 2.34 -5.65
N LYS A 512 19.17 2.26 -4.34
CA LYS A 512 19.77 3.33 -3.53
C LYS A 512 21.23 3.58 -3.91
N GLY A 513 21.55 4.83 -4.23
CA GLY A 513 22.88 5.28 -4.63
C GLY A 513 23.30 4.87 -6.05
N LYS A 514 22.41 4.24 -6.83
CA LYS A 514 22.68 3.84 -8.22
C LYS A 514 22.41 4.96 -9.20
N ARG A 515 23.11 4.94 -10.34
CA ARG A 515 22.82 5.83 -11.48
C ARG A 515 21.73 5.19 -12.32
N ALA A 516 20.58 5.87 -12.44
CA ALA A 516 19.46 5.41 -13.25
C ALA A 516 19.24 6.34 -14.45
N LEU A 517 19.07 5.78 -15.64
CA LEU A 517 18.69 6.49 -16.85
C LEU A 517 17.26 6.12 -17.23
N VAL A 518 16.35 7.09 -17.20
CA VAL A 518 14.98 6.92 -17.71
C VAL A 518 14.90 7.50 -19.12
N ILE A 519 14.52 6.69 -20.10
CA ILE A 519 14.46 7.07 -21.51
C ILE A 519 13.00 7.16 -21.91
N GLY A 520 12.46 8.38 -21.88
CA GLY A 520 11.04 8.66 -22.00
C GLY A 520 10.62 9.72 -20.97
N ARG A 521 9.78 10.68 -21.38
CA ARG A 521 9.35 11.81 -20.55
C ARG A 521 7.83 12.01 -20.53
N SER A 522 7.07 10.95 -20.83
CA SER A 522 5.61 11.01 -20.81
C SER A 522 5.10 11.29 -19.39
N PRO A 523 3.98 12.04 -19.23
CA PRO A 523 3.45 12.36 -17.91
C PRO A 523 3.04 11.12 -17.10
N ILE A 524 2.61 10.04 -17.75
CA ILE A 524 2.09 8.85 -17.05
C ILE A 524 3.12 7.73 -16.78
N VAL A 525 4.33 7.82 -17.35
CA VAL A 525 5.35 6.75 -17.23
C VAL A 525 6.73 7.32 -16.98
N GLY A 526 7.35 7.97 -17.97
CA GLY A 526 8.75 8.42 -17.87
C GLY A 526 9.00 9.38 -16.70
N SER A 527 8.19 10.43 -16.58
CA SER A 527 8.37 11.42 -15.52
C SER A 527 8.12 10.85 -14.11
N PRO A 528 7.03 10.10 -13.85
CA PRO A 528 6.84 9.51 -12.52
C PRO A 528 7.82 8.38 -12.20
N MET A 529 8.26 7.60 -13.20
CA MET A 529 9.32 6.61 -12.97
C MET A 529 10.61 7.27 -12.48
N ALA A 530 10.99 8.39 -13.09
CA ALA A 530 12.15 9.16 -12.64
C ALA A 530 11.99 9.68 -11.21
N HIS A 531 10.77 10.08 -10.84
CA HIS A 531 10.43 10.48 -9.47
C HIS A 531 10.57 9.31 -8.48
N LEU A 532 9.92 8.17 -8.74
CA LEU A 532 9.96 6.99 -7.85
C LEU A 532 11.38 6.45 -7.64
N LEU A 533 12.20 6.40 -8.70
CA LEU A 533 13.61 5.99 -8.57
C LEU A 533 14.41 6.97 -7.69
N ARG A 534 14.16 8.27 -7.83
CA ARG A 534 14.80 9.31 -7.02
C ARG A 534 14.40 9.18 -5.56
N GLU A 535 13.12 8.91 -5.26
CA GLU A 535 12.65 8.68 -3.90
C GLU A 535 13.29 7.45 -3.24
N GLN A 536 13.54 6.39 -4.01
CA GLN A 536 14.33 5.24 -3.55
C GLN A 536 15.84 5.51 -3.47
N GLY A 537 16.27 6.75 -3.72
CA GLY A 537 17.64 7.21 -3.53
C GLY A 537 18.56 7.01 -4.73
N ALA A 538 18.04 6.81 -5.95
CA ALA A 538 18.86 6.79 -7.16
C ALA A 538 19.27 8.21 -7.62
N VAL A 539 20.41 8.29 -8.30
CA VAL A 539 20.81 9.46 -9.10
C VAL A 539 20.21 9.30 -10.50
N VAL A 540 19.16 10.05 -10.80
CA VAL A 540 18.35 9.86 -12.01
C VAL A 540 18.71 10.86 -13.10
N THR A 541 18.93 10.36 -14.32
CA THR A 541 19.00 11.15 -15.56
C THR A 541 17.80 10.81 -16.43
N VAL A 542 17.18 11.81 -17.06
CA VAL A 542 16.07 11.61 -18.00
C VAL A 542 16.54 11.96 -19.42
N ALA A 543 16.38 11.02 -20.34
CA ALA A 543 16.61 11.18 -21.77
C ALA A 543 15.29 10.94 -22.55
N HIS A 544 15.30 11.23 -23.86
CA HIS A 544 14.13 11.07 -24.72
C HIS A 544 14.56 10.79 -26.17
N SER A 545 13.62 10.48 -27.06
CA SER A 545 13.88 10.15 -28.47
C SER A 545 14.68 11.22 -29.22
N GLU A 546 14.50 12.50 -28.89
CA GLU A 546 15.26 13.60 -29.51
C GLU A 546 16.70 13.77 -28.96
N THR A 547 17.10 12.98 -27.95
CA THR A 547 18.49 12.99 -27.45
C THR A 547 19.42 12.49 -28.55
N THR A 548 20.49 13.24 -28.84
CA THR A 548 21.41 12.86 -29.93
C THR A 548 22.00 11.47 -29.71
N PRO A 549 22.16 10.63 -30.74
CA PRO A 549 22.66 9.26 -30.59
C PRO A 549 23.98 9.16 -29.82
N SER A 550 24.93 10.06 -30.07
CA SER A 550 26.23 10.08 -29.37
C SER A 550 26.12 10.39 -27.87
N LEU A 551 25.14 11.20 -27.48
CA LEU A 551 24.87 11.47 -26.07
C LEU A 551 24.12 10.30 -25.43
N MET A 552 23.15 9.71 -26.14
CA MET A 552 22.41 8.53 -25.68
C MET A 552 23.37 7.36 -25.40
N GLU A 553 24.28 7.04 -26.33
CA GLU A 553 25.30 6.01 -26.17
C GLU A 553 26.14 6.23 -24.91
N LYS A 554 26.62 7.47 -24.70
CA LYS A 554 27.39 7.83 -23.51
C LYS A 554 26.57 7.64 -22.22
N LEU A 555 25.33 8.13 -22.20
CA LEU A 555 24.46 8.02 -21.02
C LEU A 555 24.16 6.55 -20.69
N VAL A 556 23.85 5.74 -21.71
CA VAL A 556 23.58 4.30 -21.55
C VAL A 556 24.80 3.55 -21.00
N GLY A 557 26.01 3.89 -21.45
CA GLY A 557 27.25 3.27 -20.99
C GLY A 557 27.67 3.63 -19.55
N GLU A 558 27.07 4.66 -18.95
CA GLU A 558 27.47 5.23 -17.65
C GLU A 558 26.42 5.01 -16.54
N VAL A 559 25.50 4.05 -16.67
CA VAL A 559 24.45 3.81 -15.67
C VAL A 559 24.37 2.39 -15.15
N ASP A 560 23.78 2.24 -13.97
CA ASP A 560 23.53 0.97 -13.31
C ASP A 560 22.13 0.43 -13.63
N ILE A 561 21.16 1.33 -13.83
CA ILE A 561 19.75 1.01 -14.14
C ILE A 561 19.33 1.79 -15.39
N ILE A 562 18.72 1.13 -16.35
CA ILE A 562 18.14 1.75 -17.56
C ILE A 562 16.65 1.44 -17.56
N VAL A 563 15.80 2.46 -17.63
CA VAL A 563 14.36 2.28 -17.84
C VAL A 563 13.98 2.79 -19.22
N THR A 564 13.47 1.91 -20.08
CA THR A 564 13.01 2.30 -21.43
C THR A 564 11.51 2.54 -21.42
N ALA A 565 11.08 3.72 -21.82
CA ALA A 565 9.68 4.16 -21.81
C ALA A 565 9.42 5.18 -22.95
N ALA A 566 10.15 5.07 -24.05
CA ALA A 566 10.02 5.96 -25.20
C ALA A 566 8.93 5.48 -26.16
N GLY A 567 8.69 4.17 -26.24
CA GLY A 567 7.75 3.58 -27.21
C GLY A 567 8.27 3.71 -28.65
N GLU A 568 9.59 3.62 -28.82
CA GLU A 568 10.28 3.75 -30.09
C GLU A 568 11.20 2.52 -30.27
N PRO A 569 10.75 1.51 -31.05
CA PRO A 569 11.50 0.27 -31.21
C PRO A 569 12.92 0.48 -31.71
N GLY A 570 13.87 -0.13 -31.00
CA GLY A 570 15.28 -0.10 -31.38
C GLY A 570 16.01 1.23 -31.20
N LEU A 571 15.46 2.16 -30.41
CA LEU A 571 16.12 3.41 -30.01
C LEU A 571 17.51 3.19 -29.38
N ILE A 572 17.71 2.07 -28.68
CA ILE A 572 18.97 1.74 -27.99
C ILE A 572 19.53 0.43 -28.54
N PRO A 573 20.68 0.42 -29.22
CA PRO A 573 21.39 -0.81 -29.53
C PRO A 573 21.84 -1.56 -28.27
N ALA A 574 21.57 -2.88 -28.19
CA ALA A 574 21.92 -3.72 -27.05
C ALA A 574 23.42 -3.70 -26.72
N GLU A 575 24.28 -3.50 -27.73
CA GLU A 575 25.73 -3.39 -27.55
C GLU A 575 26.19 -2.16 -26.75
N TRP A 576 25.34 -1.14 -26.60
CA TRP A 576 25.66 0.04 -25.77
C TRP A 576 25.51 -0.27 -24.29
N ILE A 577 24.72 -1.28 -23.94
CA ILE A 577 24.31 -1.56 -22.57
C ILE A 577 25.44 -2.27 -21.83
N PRO A 578 25.87 -1.76 -20.66
CA PRO A 578 26.85 -2.46 -19.84
C PRO A 578 26.31 -3.80 -19.34
N GLY A 579 27.13 -4.86 -19.38
CA GLY A 579 26.76 -6.17 -18.83
C GLY A 579 26.49 -6.16 -17.32
N SER A 580 26.90 -5.11 -16.59
CA SER A 580 26.57 -4.92 -15.18
C SER A 580 25.25 -4.18 -14.93
N ALA A 581 24.62 -3.63 -15.97
CA ALA A 581 23.41 -2.83 -15.84
C ALA A 581 22.17 -3.70 -15.61
N THR A 582 21.11 -3.06 -15.10
CA THR A 582 19.76 -3.61 -15.04
C THR A 582 18.85 -2.83 -15.98
N VAL A 583 18.21 -3.52 -16.94
CA VAL A 583 17.33 -2.91 -17.94
C VAL A 583 15.87 -3.21 -17.60
N VAL A 584 15.08 -2.18 -17.31
CA VAL A 584 13.64 -2.25 -17.10
C VAL A 584 12.94 -1.79 -18.38
N ASN A 585 12.49 -2.75 -19.19
CA ASN A 585 11.77 -2.48 -20.42
C ASN A 585 10.28 -2.21 -20.15
N ILE A 586 9.86 -0.94 -20.26
CA ILE A 586 8.46 -0.52 -20.24
C ILE A 586 7.95 -0.31 -21.68
N GLY A 587 8.80 0.21 -22.57
CA GLY A 587 8.49 0.38 -23.99
C GLY A 587 8.18 -0.95 -24.66
N ALA A 588 6.92 -1.12 -25.09
CA ALA A 588 6.43 -2.29 -25.78
C ALA A 588 5.55 -1.86 -26.97
N THR A 589 6.11 -1.96 -28.16
CA THR A 589 5.42 -1.59 -29.41
C THR A 589 5.05 -2.85 -30.16
N PHE A 590 3.88 -2.87 -30.79
CA PHE A 590 3.49 -3.98 -31.64
C PHE A 590 4.07 -3.80 -33.04
N ASP A 591 4.84 -4.79 -33.49
CA ASP A 591 5.39 -4.88 -34.82
C ASP A 591 4.52 -5.81 -35.69
N GLU A 592 3.91 -5.23 -36.72
CA GLU A 592 3.05 -5.95 -37.65
C GLU A 592 3.82 -6.95 -38.53
N GLU A 593 5.11 -6.72 -38.82
CA GLU A 593 5.89 -7.59 -39.69
C GLU A 593 6.24 -8.91 -39.01
N THR A 594 6.63 -8.83 -37.74
CA THR A 594 7.00 -10.00 -36.92
C THR A 594 5.84 -10.56 -36.12
N ASP A 595 4.69 -9.88 -36.15
CA ASP A 595 3.52 -10.18 -35.34
C ASP A 595 3.86 -10.29 -33.85
N SER A 596 4.64 -9.31 -33.35
CA SER A 596 5.24 -9.38 -32.02
C SER A 596 5.35 -8.07 -31.25
N LEU A 597 5.47 -8.17 -29.92
CA LEU A 597 5.80 -7.02 -29.08
C LEU A 597 7.32 -6.86 -29.03
N VAL A 598 7.80 -5.70 -29.47
CA VAL A 598 9.22 -5.34 -29.54
C VAL A 598 9.56 -4.25 -28.53
N SER A 599 10.80 -4.31 -28.03
CA SER A 599 11.35 -3.37 -27.06
C SER A 599 11.91 -2.11 -27.73
N ASP A 600 12.05 -1.04 -26.96
CA ASP A 600 12.86 0.14 -27.31
C ASP A 600 14.36 -0.20 -27.48
N VAL A 601 14.81 -1.40 -27.05
CA VAL A 601 16.17 -1.91 -27.25
C VAL A 601 16.25 -2.78 -28.51
N ALA A 602 17.20 -2.48 -29.40
CA ALA A 602 17.51 -3.28 -30.57
C ALA A 602 18.51 -4.39 -30.26
N GLY A 603 18.16 -5.64 -30.57
CA GLY A 603 19.03 -6.80 -30.37
C GLY A 603 18.60 -7.67 -29.19
N ASP A 604 19.39 -8.70 -28.92
CA ASP A 604 19.07 -9.71 -27.90
C ASP A 604 19.78 -9.41 -26.57
N LEU A 605 19.04 -8.87 -25.61
CA LEU A 605 19.53 -8.55 -24.25
C LEU A 605 20.05 -9.79 -23.50
N SER A 606 19.60 -11.00 -23.86
CA SER A 606 20.08 -12.24 -23.23
C SER A 606 21.58 -12.49 -23.51
N THR A 607 22.12 -11.88 -24.58
CA THR A 607 23.53 -12.03 -24.98
C THR A 607 24.46 -10.98 -24.38
N VAL A 608 23.92 -9.92 -23.76
CA VAL A 608 24.70 -8.79 -23.22
C VAL A 608 25.31 -9.11 -21.85
N GLY A 609 24.69 -10.03 -21.10
CA GLY A 609 25.08 -10.38 -19.73
C GLY A 609 24.50 -9.46 -18.65
N CYS A 610 23.73 -8.44 -19.03
CA CYS A 610 22.99 -7.55 -18.12
C CYS A 610 21.76 -8.24 -17.53
N ARG A 611 21.23 -7.73 -16.41
CA ARG A 611 19.89 -8.09 -15.95
C ARG A 611 18.86 -7.31 -16.78
N TYR A 612 17.73 -7.90 -17.16
CA TYR A 612 16.73 -7.23 -17.98
C TYR A 612 15.31 -7.75 -17.79
N SER A 613 14.29 -6.90 -17.86
CA SER A 613 12.90 -7.35 -17.97
C SER A 613 12.54 -7.66 -19.44
N PRO A 614 11.87 -8.78 -19.74
CA PRO A 614 11.57 -9.18 -21.12
C PRO A 614 10.39 -8.38 -21.70
N VAL A 615 10.31 -8.31 -23.03
CA VAL A 615 9.14 -7.81 -23.76
C VAL A 615 8.73 -8.88 -24.76
N PRO A 616 7.51 -9.44 -24.66
CA PRO A 616 6.53 -9.24 -23.60
C PRO A 616 6.92 -9.85 -22.24
N GLY A 617 6.18 -9.45 -21.21
CA GLY A 617 6.06 -10.18 -19.94
C GLY A 617 7.06 -9.85 -18.82
N GLY A 618 7.77 -8.74 -18.97
CA GLY A 618 8.37 -7.99 -17.86
C GLY A 618 7.31 -7.12 -17.17
N ILE A 619 7.16 -5.88 -17.62
CA ILE A 619 6.31 -4.88 -16.95
C ILE A 619 4.81 -5.04 -17.26
N GLY A 620 4.47 -5.37 -18.50
CA GLY A 620 3.07 -5.43 -18.96
C GLY A 620 2.11 -6.27 -18.11
N PRO A 621 2.49 -7.48 -17.65
CA PRO A 621 1.64 -8.30 -16.77
C PRO A 621 1.31 -7.69 -15.41
N LEU A 622 2.08 -6.69 -14.95
CA LEU A 622 1.95 -6.12 -13.61
C LEU A 622 0.97 -4.96 -13.56
N SER A 623 0.74 -4.28 -14.69
CA SER A 623 -0.08 -3.06 -14.73
C SER A 623 -1.54 -3.33 -14.36
N VAL A 624 -2.17 -4.36 -14.94
CA VAL A 624 -3.59 -4.67 -14.66
C VAL A 624 -3.81 -5.11 -13.20
N PRO A 625 -3.02 -6.04 -12.64
CA PRO A 625 -3.12 -6.36 -11.22
C PRO A 625 -3.00 -5.14 -10.31
N ILE A 626 -2.04 -4.25 -10.55
CA ILE A 626 -1.85 -3.05 -9.73
C ILE A 626 -3.05 -2.11 -9.82
N LEU A 627 -3.63 -1.91 -11.01
CA LEU A 627 -4.85 -1.13 -11.18
C LEU A 627 -6.02 -1.67 -10.34
N PHE A 628 -6.25 -2.99 -10.37
CA PHE A 628 -7.33 -3.60 -9.59
C PHE A 628 -7.00 -3.63 -8.08
N GLN A 629 -5.74 -3.76 -7.69
CA GLN A 629 -5.33 -3.56 -6.29
C GLN A 629 -5.62 -2.13 -5.81
N ASN A 630 -5.29 -1.12 -6.62
CA ASN A 630 -5.61 0.27 -6.31
C ASN A 630 -7.11 0.49 -6.22
N THR A 631 -7.89 -0.10 -7.13
CA THR A 631 -9.37 -0.06 -7.09
C THR A 631 -9.93 -0.69 -5.81
N ALA A 632 -9.45 -1.86 -5.40
CA ALA A 632 -9.86 -2.49 -4.16
C ALA A 632 -9.48 -1.63 -2.94
N LYS A 633 -8.26 -1.07 -2.92
CA LYS A 633 -7.81 -0.16 -1.86
C LYS A 633 -8.68 1.10 -1.78
N ALA A 634 -9.03 1.69 -2.92
CA ALA A 634 -9.90 2.86 -2.98
C ALA A 634 -11.30 2.55 -2.45
N ALA A 635 -11.87 1.39 -2.80
CA ALA A 635 -13.15 0.94 -2.28
C ALA A 635 -13.14 0.77 -0.75
N TRP A 636 -12.10 0.13 -0.20
CA TRP A 636 -11.92 -0.02 1.24
C TRP A 636 -11.77 1.34 1.95
N LYS A 637 -10.91 2.23 1.44
CA LYS A 637 -10.76 3.59 1.99
C LYS A 637 -12.10 4.32 2.02
N ARG A 638 -12.85 4.33 0.91
CA ARG A 638 -14.14 5.02 0.82
C ARG A 638 -15.17 4.50 1.82
N VAL A 639 -15.27 3.20 2.06
CA VAL A 639 -16.21 2.67 3.07
C VAL A 639 -15.72 2.85 4.52
N SER A 640 -14.41 2.97 4.73
CA SER A 640 -13.83 3.34 6.03
C SER A 640 -13.96 4.83 6.33
N ASP A 641 -13.81 5.68 5.31
CA ASP A 641 -13.91 7.14 5.41
C ASP A 641 -15.37 7.60 5.56
N VAL A 642 -16.37 6.82 5.14
CA VAL A 642 -17.79 7.11 5.46
C VAL A 642 -18.06 7.06 6.98
N SER A 643 -17.12 6.56 7.79
CA SER A 643 -17.16 6.68 9.26
C SER A 643 -16.29 7.81 9.86
N SER A 644 -15.52 8.56 9.08
CA SER A 644 -14.68 9.71 9.52
C SER A 644 -14.03 10.43 8.32
N HIS A 645 -14.25 11.75 8.13
CA HIS A 645 -13.58 12.55 7.08
C HIS A 645 -12.99 13.87 7.64
N VAL A 646 -11.65 13.93 7.82
CA VAL A 646 -10.68 15.05 7.64
C VAL A 646 -9.24 14.45 7.69
N SER A 647 -8.30 14.92 6.85
CA SER A 647 -6.87 14.53 6.92
C SER A 647 -6.19 15.05 8.21
N GLN A 648 -5.64 14.13 9.02
CA GLN A 648 -5.19 14.39 10.40
C GLN A 648 -3.67 14.62 10.58
N THR A 649 -2.87 14.85 9.53
CA THR A 649 -1.40 14.89 9.68
C THR A 649 -0.70 16.03 8.94
N TRP A 650 0.29 16.65 9.59
CA TRP A 650 1.15 17.69 8.99
C TRP A 650 2.11 17.13 7.93
N THR A 651 2.14 17.80 6.78
CA THR A 651 3.08 17.57 5.70
C THR A 651 4.35 18.42 5.87
N LYS A 652 5.49 17.77 6.11
CA LYS A 652 6.78 18.43 6.34
C LYS A 652 7.63 18.47 5.06
N THR A 653 8.10 19.65 4.67
CA THR A 653 9.18 19.89 3.68
C THR A 653 10.46 20.37 4.38
N PRO A 654 11.62 20.48 3.69
CA PRO A 654 12.85 20.96 4.33
C PRO A 654 12.77 22.38 4.89
N ALA A 655 11.90 23.23 4.32
CA ALA A 655 11.78 24.63 4.67
C ALA A 655 10.42 25.00 5.27
N SER A 656 9.41 24.12 5.19
CA SER A 656 8.07 24.42 5.67
C SER A 656 7.28 23.19 6.12
N ILE A 657 6.27 23.40 6.95
CA ILE A 657 5.36 22.37 7.45
C ILE A 657 3.92 22.83 7.22
N ARG A 658 3.13 21.99 6.55
CA ARG A 658 1.82 22.34 6.00
C ARG A 658 0.71 21.41 6.50
N LYS A 659 -0.52 21.89 6.57
CA LYS A 659 -1.71 21.07 6.82
C LYS A 659 -2.93 21.69 6.16
N SER A 660 -3.83 20.86 5.64
CA SER A 660 -5.08 21.31 5.03
C SER A 660 -6.26 21.03 5.96
N PHE A 661 -7.14 22.01 6.13
CA PHE A 661 -8.36 21.92 6.93
C PHE A 661 -9.57 22.12 6.03
N HIS A 662 -10.60 21.33 6.22
CA HIS A 662 -11.85 21.47 5.49
C HIS A 662 -12.95 22.02 6.40
N PHE A 663 -13.66 23.05 5.95
CA PHE A 663 -14.77 23.65 6.68
C PHE A 663 -16.05 23.60 5.86
N PRO A 664 -17.20 23.25 6.45
CA PRO A 664 -18.47 23.16 5.70
C PRO A 664 -18.98 24.51 5.21
N THR A 665 -18.48 25.64 5.76
CA THR A 665 -18.86 27.00 5.36
C THR A 665 -17.65 27.94 5.36
N TYR A 666 -17.73 28.99 4.53
CA TYR A 666 -16.72 30.05 4.52
C TYR A 666 -16.64 30.81 5.84
N THR A 667 -17.74 30.93 6.57
CA THR A 667 -17.75 31.53 7.92
C THR A 667 -16.94 30.71 8.90
N ALA A 668 -17.12 29.38 8.94
CA ALA A 668 -16.34 28.50 9.80
C ALA A 668 -14.83 28.51 9.44
N ALA A 669 -14.51 28.63 8.15
CA ALA A 669 -13.13 28.79 7.71
C ALA A 669 -12.51 30.13 8.17
N LEU A 670 -13.26 31.22 8.13
CA LEU A 670 -12.80 32.53 8.65
C LEU A 670 -12.61 32.50 10.17
N GLU A 671 -13.55 31.91 10.91
CA GLU A 671 -13.42 31.77 12.37
C GLU A 671 -12.18 30.94 12.75
N PHE A 672 -11.88 29.89 11.99
CA PHE A 672 -10.63 29.14 12.13
C PHE A 672 -9.40 30.01 11.83
N ALA A 673 -9.43 30.79 10.76
CA ALA A 673 -8.34 31.69 10.38
C ALA A 673 -8.00 32.71 11.47
N ASP A 674 -9.03 33.33 12.06
CA ASP A 674 -8.89 34.35 13.08
C ASP A 674 -8.26 33.75 14.35
N LYS A 675 -8.73 32.58 14.79
CA LYS A 675 -8.16 31.88 15.95
C LYS A 675 -6.71 31.46 15.74
N VAL A 676 -6.36 31.02 14.53
CA VAL A 676 -4.96 30.66 14.21
C VAL A 676 -4.09 31.89 14.18
N ASN A 677 -4.57 33.01 13.63
CA ASN A 677 -3.83 34.28 13.65
C ASN A 677 -3.54 34.75 15.08
N GLU A 678 -4.53 34.71 15.98
CA GLU A 678 -4.33 35.04 17.41
C GLU A 678 -3.27 34.14 18.07
N MET A 679 -3.33 32.82 17.82
CA MET A 679 -2.32 31.88 18.29
C MET A 679 -0.93 32.16 17.69
N SER A 680 -0.87 32.49 16.41
CA SER A 680 0.37 32.81 15.70
C SER A 680 1.03 34.09 16.20
N ASP A 681 0.25 35.10 16.61
CA ASP A 681 0.76 36.31 17.29
C ASP A 681 1.43 35.95 18.63
N ILE A 682 0.83 35.04 19.41
CA ILE A 682 1.38 34.57 20.70
C ILE A 682 2.71 33.81 20.49
N MET A 683 2.79 32.99 19.45
CA MET A 683 3.98 32.18 19.15
C MET A 683 5.11 32.98 18.44
N ASP A 684 4.84 34.23 18.05
CA ASP A 684 5.72 35.03 17.18
C ASP A 684 6.14 34.21 15.94
N HIS A 685 5.14 33.53 15.34
CA HIS A 685 5.33 32.65 14.19
C HIS A 685 4.00 32.44 13.44
N HIS A 686 3.88 33.13 12.30
CA HIS A 686 2.65 33.15 11.52
C HIS A 686 2.60 32.06 10.46
N ALA A 687 1.42 31.44 10.35
CA ALA A 687 1.15 30.54 9.25
C ALA A 687 0.72 31.32 8.00
N ASN A 688 1.21 30.92 6.84
CA ASN A 688 0.58 31.25 5.57
C ASN A 688 -0.71 30.42 5.44
N MET A 689 -1.85 31.10 5.28
CA MET A 689 -3.15 30.45 5.09
C MET A 689 -3.71 30.75 3.69
N THR A 690 -4.06 29.70 2.96
CA THR A 690 -4.67 29.79 1.63
C THR A 690 -6.08 29.23 1.66
N PHE A 691 -7.07 30.07 1.37
CA PHE A 691 -8.48 29.70 1.30
C PHE A 691 -8.83 29.28 -0.13
N SER A 692 -9.30 28.05 -0.29
CA SER A 692 -9.81 27.52 -1.54
C SER A 692 -11.29 27.20 -1.38
N HIS A 693 -12.13 28.06 -1.96
CA HIS A 693 -13.58 27.90 -1.90
C HIS A 693 -14.06 26.91 -2.97
N GLN A 694 -14.72 25.83 -2.55
CA GLN A 694 -15.40 24.93 -3.48
C GLN A 694 -16.89 25.26 -3.49
N CYS A 695 -17.49 25.53 -4.66
CA CYS A 695 -18.84 26.15 -4.78
C CYS A 695 -20.02 25.36 -4.17
N VAL A 696 -19.81 24.14 -3.69
CA VAL A 696 -20.86 23.25 -3.15
C VAL A 696 -20.40 22.43 -1.93
N ASP A 697 -19.11 22.52 -1.56
CA ASP A 697 -18.45 21.60 -0.64
C ASP A 697 -17.52 22.39 0.29
N GLY A 698 -18.06 23.43 0.93
CA GLY A 698 -17.31 24.17 1.93
C GLY A 698 -16.05 24.90 1.42
N VAL A 699 -15.06 25.02 2.30
CA VAL A 699 -13.83 25.80 2.10
C VAL A 699 -12.66 25.03 2.68
N ASP A 700 -11.66 24.81 1.83
CA ASP A 700 -10.38 24.26 2.26
C ASP A 700 -9.45 25.40 2.67
N VAL A 701 -8.80 25.27 3.83
CA VAL A 701 -7.77 26.18 4.33
C VAL A 701 -6.46 25.42 4.40
N VAL A 702 -5.53 25.75 3.51
CA VAL A 702 -4.17 25.22 3.56
C VAL A 702 -3.31 26.13 4.42
N MET A 703 -2.77 25.59 5.50
CA MET A 703 -1.88 26.24 6.44
C MET A 703 -0.43 25.83 6.18
N GLU A 704 0.51 26.77 6.28
CA GLU A 704 1.95 26.55 6.13
C GLU A 704 2.76 27.36 7.15
N PHE A 705 3.59 26.70 7.95
CA PHE A 705 4.63 27.30 8.78
C PHE A 705 6.00 27.19 8.09
N PHE A 706 6.76 28.28 8.06
CA PHE A 706 8.13 28.32 7.53
C PHE A 706 8.90 29.51 8.12
N THR A 707 10.19 29.31 8.38
CA THR A 707 11.09 30.39 8.85
C THR A 707 12.01 30.86 7.72
N PHE A 708 11.71 32.04 7.16
CA PHE A 708 12.39 32.56 5.97
C PHE A 708 13.90 32.80 6.17
N ASP A 709 14.32 33.27 7.35
CA ASP A 709 15.73 33.59 7.63
C ASP A 709 16.61 32.35 7.86
N ALA A 710 16.01 31.23 8.27
CA ALA A 710 16.73 29.98 8.53
C ALA A 710 16.93 29.14 7.27
N ASN A 711 16.05 29.28 6.27
CA ASN A 711 16.02 28.49 5.04
C ASN A 711 15.98 26.96 5.30
N GLU A 712 15.54 26.59 6.50
CA GLU A 712 15.31 25.24 7.01
C GLU A 712 14.21 25.32 8.08
N LEU A 713 13.54 24.20 8.33
CA LEU A 713 12.57 24.10 9.43
C LEU A 713 13.26 24.24 10.78
N THR A 714 12.83 25.24 11.54
CA THR A 714 13.24 25.49 12.91
C THR A 714 12.34 24.74 13.88
N GLU A 715 12.76 24.63 15.16
CA GLU A 715 11.89 24.05 16.19
C GLU A 715 10.57 24.83 16.36
N LYS A 716 10.59 26.16 16.14
CA LYS A 716 9.38 26.99 16.16
C LYS A 716 8.34 26.55 15.13
N ASP A 717 8.77 26.14 13.94
CA ASP A 717 7.85 25.66 12.89
C ASP A 717 7.14 24.36 13.32
N TYR A 718 7.86 23.45 14.00
CA TYR A 718 7.25 22.22 14.54
C TYR A 718 6.39 22.44 15.77
N ASP A 719 6.77 23.40 16.61
CA ASP A 719 5.99 23.76 17.79
C ASP A 719 4.66 24.38 17.35
N ALA A 720 4.68 25.31 16.40
CA ALA A 720 3.48 25.93 15.87
C ALA A 720 2.52 24.91 15.22
N ALA A 721 3.06 23.96 14.45
CA ALA A 721 2.27 22.88 13.90
C ALA A 721 1.67 21.94 14.95
N ARG A 722 2.45 21.56 15.98
CA ARG A 722 1.97 20.71 17.08
C ARG A 722 0.85 21.37 17.87
N VAL A 723 0.92 22.68 18.09
CA VAL A 723 -0.13 23.44 18.78
C VAL A 723 -1.42 23.43 17.97
N VAL A 724 -1.35 23.68 16.65
CA VAL A 724 -2.53 23.61 15.78
C VAL A 724 -3.10 22.18 15.71
N GLU A 725 -2.28 21.13 15.76
CA GLU A 725 -2.76 19.74 15.87
C GLU A 725 -3.51 19.47 17.18
N LEU A 726 -2.95 19.93 18.31
CA LEU A 726 -3.54 19.75 19.63
C LEU A 726 -4.91 20.45 19.76
N VAL A 727 -5.04 21.61 19.13
CA VAL A 727 -6.28 22.42 19.21
C VAL A 727 -7.30 21.98 18.14
N TYR A 728 -6.88 21.48 16.97
CA TYR A 728 -7.78 21.26 15.83
C TYR A 728 -7.73 19.86 15.15
N GLY A 729 -7.07 18.84 15.72
CA GLY A 729 -7.08 17.45 15.22
C GLY A 729 -8.44 16.71 15.41
N GLU A 730 -8.74 15.63 14.69
CA GLU A 730 -10.10 15.02 14.67
C GLU A 730 -10.57 14.29 15.94
N ASN A 731 -9.70 14.01 16.91
CA ASN A 731 -10.15 13.40 18.16
C ASN A 731 -10.79 14.46 19.05
N ALA A 732 -12.12 14.58 18.97
CA ALA A 732 -12.88 15.35 19.93
C ALA A 732 -12.52 14.89 21.35
N ILE A 733 -12.10 15.83 22.19
CA ILE A 733 -11.87 15.53 23.61
C ILE A 733 -13.24 15.67 24.27
N ASN A 734 -14.06 14.64 24.07
CA ASN A 734 -15.44 14.66 24.52
C ASN A 734 -15.47 14.74 26.05
N MET A 735 -15.96 15.86 26.59
CA MET A 735 -16.03 16.07 28.03
C MET A 735 -16.90 15.03 28.74
N ALA A 736 -17.78 14.34 28.01
CA ALA A 736 -18.54 13.20 28.52
C ALA A 736 -17.63 12.02 28.93
N ASP A 737 -16.52 11.78 28.24
CA ASP A 737 -15.57 10.70 28.59
C ASP A 737 -14.80 11.01 29.90
N PHE A 738 -14.74 12.29 30.27
CA PHE A 738 -14.15 12.78 31.51
C PHE A 738 -15.20 13.07 32.59
N THR A 739 -16.48 12.83 32.30
CA THR A 739 -17.57 13.02 33.25
C THR A 739 -17.74 11.77 34.11
N TYR A 740 -17.52 11.91 35.42
CA TYR A 740 -17.72 10.83 36.37
C TYR A 740 -18.31 11.35 37.69
N ASP A 741 -19.12 10.52 38.34
CA ASP A 741 -19.70 10.84 39.64
C ASP A 741 -18.62 10.81 40.72
N LEU A 742 -18.10 11.99 41.10
CA LEU A 742 -17.18 12.14 42.21
C LEU A 742 -17.96 12.38 43.51
N LYS A 743 -17.79 11.49 44.49
CA LYS A 743 -18.35 11.72 45.84
C LYS A 743 -17.65 12.90 46.48
N GLU A 744 -18.41 13.83 47.05
CA GLU A 744 -17.88 15.02 47.75
C GLU A 744 -16.84 14.65 48.82
N SER A 745 -17.05 13.53 49.54
CA SER A 745 -16.10 13.00 50.52
C SER A 745 -14.75 12.52 49.94
N SER A 746 -14.62 12.48 48.60
CA SER A 746 -13.40 12.10 47.89
C SER A 746 -12.63 13.32 47.36
N ILE A 747 -13.18 14.53 47.53
CA ILE A 747 -12.52 15.78 47.16
C ILE A 747 -11.60 16.20 48.31
N ALA A 748 -10.32 16.35 48.03
CA ALA A 748 -9.36 16.86 49.01
C ALA A 748 -9.48 18.39 49.11
N VAL A 749 -10.20 18.88 50.12
CA VAL A 749 -10.38 20.32 50.41
C VAL A 749 -9.13 20.95 51.05
N TYR A 750 -8.28 20.13 51.65
CA TYR A 750 -6.97 20.50 52.17
C TYR A 750 -5.90 19.58 51.57
N PRO A 751 -4.66 20.07 51.38
CA PRO A 751 -3.53 19.21 51.04
C PRO A 751 -3.36 18.08 52.06
N ALA A 752 -2.79 16.95 51.63
CA ALA A 752 -2.50 15.84 52.53
C ALA A 752 -1.58 16.30 53.68
N ASP A 753 -1.87 15.88 54.91
CA ASP A 753 -1.03 16.15 56.08
C ASP A 753 -0.63 14.82 56.73
N PRO A 754 0.68 14.46 56.74
CA PRO A 754 1.82 15.19 56.17
C PRO A 754 1.79 15.27 54.63
N ARG A 755 2.37 16.33 54.05
CA ARG A 755 2.39 16.63 52.58
C ARG A 755 2.69 15.43 51.67
N GLY A 756 3.65 14.60 52.07
CA GLY A 756 4.12 13.42 51.32
C GLY A 756 3.26 12.16 51.46
N SER A 757 2.19 12.20 52.25
CA SER A 757 1.32 11.05 52.56
C SER A 757 0.21 10.79 51.52
N SER A 758 0.16 11.60 50.45
CA SER A 758 -0.80 11.39 49.36
C SER A 758 -0.60 10.04 48.68
N LYS A 759 -1.68 9.51 48.10
CA LYS A 759 -1.65 8.27 47.30
C LYS A 759 -1.09 8.57 45.90
N LEU A 760 -0.46 7.57 45.28
CA LEU A 760 0.05 7.66 43.91
C LEU A 760 -0.58 6.59 43.01
N LEU A 761 -1.17 7.03 41.89
CA LEU A 761 -1.63 6.17 40.80
C LEU A 761 -0.53 6.11 39.73
N HIS A 762 -0.22 4.91 39.24
CA HIS A 762 0.74 4.71 38.16
C HIS A 762 0.10 3.89 37.04
N LEU A 763 0.03 4.48 35.83
CA LEU A 763 -0.38 3.83 34.59
C LEU A 763 0.87 3.55 33.75
N SER A 764 1.14 2.29 33.40
CA SER A 764 2.28 1.92 32.55
C SER A 764 1.95 2.00 31.06
N SER A 765 2.97 2.02 30.21
CA SER A 765 2.85 2.11 28.74
C SER A 765 2.09 0.96 28.06
N ASN A 766 1.92 -0.18 28.75
CA ASN A 766 1.09 -1.30 28.31
C ASN A 766 -0.34 -1.27 28.89
N GLY A 767 -0.74 -0.16 29.51
CA GLY A 767 -2.09 0.05 30.05
C GLY A 767 -2.35 -0.53 31.44
N GLN A 768 -1.34 -1.00 32.19
CA GLN A 768 -1.57 -1.52 33.55
C GLN A 768 -1.64 -0.40 34.58
N VAL A 769 -2.64 -0.48 35.46
CA VAL A 769 -2.86 0.47 36.57
C VAL A 769 -2.35 -0.11 37.89
N LYS A 770 -1.58 0.68 38.65
CA LYS A 770 -1.08 0.37 40.00
C LYS A 770 -1.37 1.52 40.96
N HIS A 771 -1.65 1.18 42.22
CA HIS A 771 -1.89 2.15 43.29
C HIS A 771 -0.86 1.99 44.39
N TYR A 772 -0.39 3.11 44.93
CA TYR A 772 0.55 3.17 46.05
C TYR A 772 -0.01 4.04 47.17
N ALA A 773 0.19 3.61 48.41
CA ALA A 773 -0.40 4.25 49.58
C ALA A 773 0.26 5.60 49.92
N THR A 774 1.56 5.75 49.65
CA THR A 774 2.37 6.90 50.08
C THR A 774 3.27 7.37 48.94
N PHE A 775 3.12 8.63 48.53
CA PHE A 775 3.89 9.27 47.46
C PHE A 775 5.38 9.33 47.80
N SER A 776 5.74 9.90 48.96
CA SER A 776 7.16 10.09 49.33
C SER A 776 7.96 8.80 49.46
N GLU A 777 7.32 7.66 49.73
CA GLU A 777 7.98 6.36 49.81
C GLU A 777 8.13 5.66 48.46
N THR A 778 7.41 6.12 47.43
CA THR A 778 7.24 5.37 46.17
C THR A 778 7.81 6.11 44.98
N PHE A 779 7.64 7.42 44.88
CA PHE A 779 7.92 8.20 43.67
C PHE A 779 9.31 7.90 43.10
N THR A 780 10.36 7.99 43.92
CA THR A 780 11.74 7.75 43.47
C THR A 780 12.06 6.30 43.13
N LYS A 781 11.26 5.33 43.61
CA LYS A 781 11.42 3.90 43.30
C LYS A 781 10.88 3.51 41.92
N ILE A 782 9.91 4.27 41.40
CA ILE A 782 9.29 4.02 40.10
C ILE A 782 9.91 4.84 38.97
N LEU A 783 10.69 5.89 39.32
CA LEU A 783 11.38 6.69 38.33
C LEU A 783 12.36 5.84 37.51
N PRO A 784 12.48 6.11 36.19
CA PRO A 784 13.55 5.58 35.39
C PRO A 784 14.91 5.90 36.04
N LYS A 785 15.82 4.92 36.01
CA LYS A 785 17.15 5.09 36.61
C LYS A 785 17.89 6.26 35.95
N GLY A 786 18.27 7.25 36.75
CA GLY A 786 19.00 8.44 36.27
C GLY A 786 18.11 9.48 35.59
N ALA A 787 16.79 9.45 35.81
CA ALA A 787 15.88 10.47 35.32
C ALA A 787 16.27 11.89 35.81
N HIS A 788 16.03 12.88 34.96
CA HIS A 788 16.17 14.31 35.27
C HIS A 788 14.78 14.95 35.33
N ILE A 789 14.44 15.58 36.45
CA ILE A 789 13.11 16.10 36.75
C ILE A 789 13.09 17.62 36.58
N ILE A 790 12.05 18.15 35.98
CA ILE A 790 11.87 19.58 35.71
C ILE A 790 10.68 20.06 36.56
N PHE A 791 10.88 21.07 37.41
CA PHE A 791 9.86 21.59 38.31
C PHE A 791 9.39 22.99 37.92
N ASN A 792 8.09 23.27 38.06
CA ASN A 792 7.55 24.63 38.02
C ASN A 792 7.73 25.34 39.38
N GLU A 793 8.65 26.29 39.45
CA GLU A 793 8.99 27.05 40.68
C GLU A 793 8.13 28.32 40.90
N SER A 794 7.04 28.48 40.15
CA SER A 794 6.12 29.60 40.35
C SER A 794 5.50 29.59 41.74
N ARG A 795 5.39 30.78 42.34
CA ARG A 795 4.81 31.05 43.65
C ARG A 795 3.51 31.84 43.50
N VAL A 796 2.47 31.39 44.21
CA VAL A 796 1.17 32.05 44.29
C VAL A 796 1.29 33.37 45.03
N LEU A 797 0.73 34.43 44.45
CA LEU A 797 0.59 35.73 45.09
C LEU A 797 -0.72 35.82 45.85
N ASP A 798 -0.76 36.72 46.84
CA ASP A 798 -1.97 37.06 47.57
C ASP A 798 -2.86 37.97 46.69
N ALA A 799 -3.44 37.40 45.64
CA ALA A 799 -4.11 38.09 44.54
C ALA A 799 -5.60 38.41 44.79
N ARG A 800 -6.16 38.00 45.94
CA ARG A 800 -7.56 38.28 46.32
C ARG A 800 -7.62 39.47 47.28
N LEU A 801 -8.30 40.53 46.89
CA LEU A 801 -8.52 41.77 47.65
C LEU A 801 -10.00 41.93 48.01
N PHE A 802 -10.28 42.78 48.99
CA PHE A 802 -11.65 43.20 49.32
C PHE A 802 -11.73 44.72 49.27
N VAL A 803 -12.71 45.26 48.55
CA VAL A 803 -12.81 46.68 48.24
C VAL A 803 -14.18 47.28 48.61
N GLU A 804 -14.22 48.59 48.81
CA GLU A 804 -15.41 49.37 49.20
C GLU A 804 -15.62 50.54 48.21
N GLY A 805 -16.86 50.81 47.76
CA GLY A 805 -17.17 52.00 46.93
C GLY A 805 -18.26 51.89 45.85
N ALA A 806 -18.70 50.68 45.47
CA ALA A 806 -19.76 50.46 44.45
C ALA A 806 -21.17 50.17 45.05
N GLY A 807 -21.30 50.26 46.38
CA GLY A 807 -22.48 49.90 47.19
C GLY A 807 -22.08 49.78 48.68
N GLU A 808 -23.04 49.60 49.60
CA GLU A 808 -22.78 49.59 51.06
C GLU A 808 -22.04 48.35 51.59
N ASP A 809 -21.86 47.30 50.79
CA ASP A 809 -21.15 46.07 51.19
C ASP A 809 -19.75 45.97 50.55
N SER A 810 -18.80 45.43 51.32
CA SER A 810 -17.45 45.10 50.86
C SER A 810 -17.53 43.99 49.81
N VAL A 811 -16.95 44.22 48.63
CA VAL A 811 -16.97 43.28 47.51
C VAL A 811 -15.58 42.74 47.22
N GLU A 812 -15.50 41.54 46.66
CA GLU A 812 -14.23 40.93 46.26
C GLU A 812 -13.70 41.60 45.00
N LEU A 813 -12.39 41.87 45.00
CA LEU A 813 -11.61 42.18 43.81
C LEU A 813 -10.51 41.13 43.69
N MET A 814 -10.57 40.26 42.69
CA MET A 814 -9.56 39.24 42.45
C MET A 814 -8.72 39.61 41.23
N ILE A 815 -7.41 39.70 41.38
CA ILE A 815 -6.51 39.84 40.23
C ILE A 815 -6.58 38.54 39.42
N LEU A 816 -6.95 38.64 38.15
CA LEU A 816 -7.16 37.48 37.28
C LEU A 816 -5.88 37.10 36.53
N ASP A 817 -5.17 38.12 36.07
CA ASP A 817 -3.97 38.01 35.28
C ASP A 817 -3.04 39.22 35.54
N LEU A 818 -1.75 38.93 35.61
CA LEU A 818 -0.68 39.92 35.75
C LEU A 818 -0.02 40.21 34.40
N GLY A 819 -0.27 39.41 33.36
CA GLY A 819 0.33 39.54 32.04
C GLY A 819 1.85 39.64 32.12
N SER A 820 2.42 40.60 31.38
CA SER A 820 3.86 40.89 31.39
C SER A 820 4.27 41.94 32.44
N VAL A 821 3.42 42.21 33.44
CA VAL A 821 3.70 43.22 34.46
C VAL A 821 4.86 42.77 35.34
N LYS A 822 5.87 43.64 35.45
CA LYS A 822 6.95 43.45 36.41
C LYS A 822 6.42 43.77 37.80
N LEU A 823 6.58 42.84 38.74
CA LEU A 823 6.04 43.01 40.08
C LEU A 823 6.78 44.04 40.94
N ASP A 824 8.02 44.39 40.57
CA ASP A 824 8.89 45.31 41.31
C ASP A 824 8.66 46.80 40.97
N VAL A 825 7.69 47.11 40.11
CA VAL A 825 7.33 48.48 39.72
C VAL A 825 6.17 49.03 40.56
N PRO A 826 6.09 50.36 40.77
CA PRO A 826 4.98 50.96 41.49
C PRO A 826 3.62 50.61 40.87
N CYS A 827 2.62 50.36 41.71
CA CYS A 827 1.26 50.04 41.29
C CYS A 827 0.64 51.10 40.36
N THR A 828 1.03 52.37 40.52
CA THR A 828 0.55 53.48 39.67
C THR A 828 0.99 53.38 38.20
N GLU A 829 2.12 52.72 37.92
CA GLU A 829 2.67 52.61 36.57
C GLU A 829 2.00 51.50 35.75
N VAL A 830 1.25 50.62 36.40
CA VAL A 830 0.67 49.42 35.78
C VAL A 830 -0.84 49.35 35.97
N ALA A 831 -1.51 48.69 35.04
CA ALA A 831 -2.90 48.33 35.18
C ALA A 831 -2.99 46.80 35.22
N LEU A 832 -3.89 46.27 36.03
CA LEU A 832 -4.06 44.85 36.28
C LEU A 832 -5.45 44.41 35.82
N THR A 833 -5.55 43.22 35.27
CA THR A 833 -6.84 42.61 34.95
C THR A 833 -7.41 41.99 36.23
N ALA A 834 -8.63 42.36 36.58
CA ALA A 834 -9.28 41.92 37.81
C ALA A 834 -10.76 41.62 37.59
N MET A 835 -11.31 40.73 38.41
CA MET A 835 -12.75 40.55 38.58
C MET A 835 -13.19 41.35 39.80
N LEU A 836 -14.21 42.18 39.64
CA LEU A 836 -14.93 42.82 40.73
C LEU A 836 -16.28 42.13 40.92
N ARG A 837 -16.56 41.62 42.11
CA ARG A 837 -17.76 40.83 42.41
C ARG A 837 -19.01 41.72 42.61
N VAL A 838 -19.47 42.33 41.51
CA VAL A 838 -20.65 43.20 41.44
C VAL A 838 -21.48 42.86 40.20
N GLU A 839 -22.77 43.21 40.21
CA GLU A 839 -23.66 43.02 39.05
C GLU A 839 -23.32 43.95 37.88
N SER A 840 -22.80 45.15 38.18
CA SER A 840 -22.40 46.14 37.18
C SER A 840 -21.37 47.11 37.74
N VAL A 841 -20.48 47.61 36.89
CA VAL A 841 -19.50 48.65 37.20
C VAL A 841 -19.28 49.50 35.96
N ASP A 842 -18.98 50.79 36.13
CA ASP A 842 -18.76 51.73 35.03
C ASP A 842 -17.27 52.14 34.92
N GLU A 843 -16.83 52.51 33.70
CA GLU A 843 -15.48 53.05 33.49
C GLU A 843 -15.31 54.38 34.23
N GLY A 844 -14.24 54.49 35.02
CA GLY A 844 -13.94 55.62 35.90
C GLY A 844 -14.41 55.44 37.33
N ASP A 845 -15.12 54.36 37.65
CA ASP A 845 -15.50 54.04 39.03
C ASP A 845 -14.26 53.88 39.92
N VAL A 846 -14.37 54.35 41.16
CA VAL A 846 -13.27 54.32 42.13
C VAL A 846 -13.70 53.52 43.35
N VAL A 847 -13.06 52.37 43.54
CA VAL A 847 -13.17 51.55 44.74
C VAL A 847 -11.93 51.76 45.62
N LYS A 848 -12.00 51.35 46.89
CA LYS A 848 -10.87 51.44 47.82
C LYS A 848 -10.60 50.09 48.45
N ASP A 849 -9.34 49.70 48.49
CA ASP A 849 -8.91 48.52 49.24
C ASP A 849 -9.23 48.69 50.73
N LYS A 850 -9.82 47.65 51.33
CA LYS A 850 -10.32 47.68 52.71
C LYS A 850 -9.21 47.70 53.76
N ILE A 851 -8.05 47.11 53.44
CA ILE A 851 -6.93 46.99 54.40
C ILE A 851 -6.10 48.27 54.42
N THR A 852 -5.69 48.74 53.25
CA THR A 852 -4.76 49.85 53.06
C THR A 852 -5.47 51.19 52.80
N GLY A 853 -6.74 51.18 52.41
CA GLY A 853 -7.48 52.38 51.99
C GLY A 853 -7.07 52.91 50.61
N THR A 854 -6.20 52.18 49.90
CA THR A 854 -5.65 52.57 48.60
C THR A 854 -6.74 52.67 47.56
N LYS A 855 -6.73 53.74 46.77
CA LYS A 855 -7.70 53.94 45.69
C LYS A 855 -7.37 53.02 44.52
N ILE A 856 -8.39 52.35 43.99
CA ILE A 856 -8.33 51.50 42.81
C ILE A 856 -9.35 52.04 41.82
N VAL A 857 -8.89 52.41 40.63
CA VAL A 857 -9.73 53.01 39.59
C VAL A 857 -10.00 51.96 38.52
N VAL A 858 -11.27 51.78 38.17
CA VAL A 858 -11.70 50.98 37.02
C VAL A 858 -11.42 51.78 35.77
N GLU A 859 -10.37 51.41 35.04
CA GLU A 859 -10.00 52.11 33.80
C GLU A 859 -10.84 51.64 32.62
N LYS A 860 -11.22 50.35 32.63
CA LYS A 860 -11.98 49.74 31.53
C LYS A 860 -12.81 48.58 32.05
N VAL A 861 -14.02 48.40 31.51
CA VAL A 861 -14.87 47.23 31.79
C VAL A 861 -14.80 46.29 30.59
N LEU A 862 -14.43 45.03 30.85
CA LEU A 862 -14.20 44.02 29.81
C LEU A 862 -15.45 43.14 29.60
N GLY A 863 -16.20 42.84 30.65
CA GLY A 863 -17.46 42.08 30.52
C GLY A 863 -17.89 41.40 31.80
N VAL A 864 -18.85 40.47 31.68
CA VAL A 864 -19.32 39.63 32.79
C VAL A 864 -18.34 38.47 33.00
N TRP A 865 -17.88 38.31 34.23
CA TRP A 865 -17.08 37.17 34.66
C TRP A 865 -18.00 36.05 35.20
N LYS A 866 -17.82 34.83 34.69
CA LYS A 866 -18.59 33.65 35.11
C LYS A 866 -17.70 32.66 35.85
N GLU A 867 -18.07 32.33 37.08
CA GLU A 867 -17.29 31.41 37.93
C GLU A 867 -17.79 29.96 37.91
N ASP A 868 -19.09 29.71 37.70
CA ASP A 868 -19.65 28.35 37.59
C ASP A 868 -20.96 28.32 36.76
N GLU A 869 -21.47 27.12 36.45
CA GLU A 869 -22.70 26.90 35.64
C GLU A 869 -24.01 27.34 36.32
N LYS A 870 -24.00 27.52 37.64
CA LYS A 870 -25.18 27.83 38.47
C LYS A 870 -25.13 29.24 39.05
N SER A 871 -23.99 29.91 39.03
CA SER A 871 -23.87 31.32 39.35
C SER A 871 -24.26 32.13 38.11
N ASP A 872 -25.31 32.93 38.22
CA ASP A 872 -25.80 33.85 37.17
C ASP A 872 -24.80 35.01 36.89
N GLY A 873 -23.50 34.74 36.76
CA GLY A 873 -22.46 35.72 36.43
C GLY A 873 -22.28 36.81 37.49
N ASN A 874 -21.84 36.44 38.70
CA ASN A 874 -21.79 37.35 39.85
C ASN A 874 -20.55 38.29 39.87
N GLY A 875 -19.97 38.68 38.74
CA GLY A 875 -18.84 39.59 38.73
C GLY A 875 -18.57 40.25 37.38
N MET A 876 -17.84 41.36 37.40
CA MET A 876 -17.43 42.15 36.24
C MET A 876 -15.92 42.08 36.07
N GLU A 877 -15.47 41.59 34.92
CA GLU A 877 -14.07 41.65 34.53
C GLU A 877 -13.72 43.08 34.09
N CYS A 878 -12.63 43.61 34.63
CA CYS A 878 -12.21 44.99 34.42
C CYS A 878 -10.69 45.14 34.45
N ILE A 879 -10.21 46.22 33.82
CA ILE A 879 -8.84 46.69 33.96
C ILE A 879 -8.83 47.73 35.07
N VAL A 880 -8.02 47.50 36.09
CA VAL A 880 -7.93 48.38 37.26
C VAL A 880 -6.54 48.95 37.43
N ARG A 881 -6.46 50.21 37.87
CA ARG A 881 -5.21 50.84 38.29
C ARG A 881 -5.22 51.05 39.80
N ILE A 882 -4.19 50.53 40.47
CA ILE A 882 -4.01 50.68 41.91
C ILE A 882 -3.13 51.91 42.16
N HIS A 883 -3.65 52.91 42.88
CA HIS A 883 -2.93 54.16 43.15
C HIS A 883 -2.06 54.05 44.40
N SER A 884 -1.07 53.15 44.37
CA SER A 884 -0.01 53.01 45.39
C SER A 884 1.38 53.25 44.81
N ASP A 885 2.27 53.84 45.61
CA ASP A 885 3.70 53.96 45.30
C ASP A 885 4.47 52.66 45.62
N ASP A 886 3.84 51.72 46.34
CA ASP A 886 4.41 50.39 46.58
C ASP A 886 4.49 49.60 45.28
N SER A 887 5.47 48.69 45.25
CA SER A 887 5.56 47.70 44.17
C SER A 887 4.38 46.72 44.24
N VAL A 888 3.96 46.18 43.09
CA VAL A 888 2.78 45.31 42.97
C VAL A 888 2.86 44.12 43.93
N ASP A 889 4.01 43.44 44.02
CA ASP A 889 4.23 42.32 44.95
C ASP A 889 3.99 42.73 46.41
N LYS A 890 4.58 43.84 46.85
CA LYS A 890 4.46 44.33 48.23
C LYS A 890 3.05 44.77 48.56
N PHE A 891 2.37 45.41 47.61
CA PHE A 891 0.99 45.80 47.81
C PHE A 891 0.12 44.57 48.02
N LEU A 892 0.23 43.56 47.14
CA LEU A 892 -0.53 42.32 47.24
C LEU A 892 -0.19 41.53 48.51
N ASP A 893 1.09 41.40 48.88
CA ASP A 893 1.50 40.72 50.12
C ASP A 893 0.93 41.40 51.40
N ASN A 894 0.64 42.70 51.34
CA ASN A 894 0.11 43.47 52.47
C ASN A 894 -1.42 43.55 52.49
N ALA A 895 -2.06 43.65 51.32
CA ALA A 895 -3.48 43.93 51.18
C ALA A 895 -4.31 42.70 50.81
N GLY A 896 -3.70 41.70 50.18
CA GLY A 896 -4.40 40.55 49.63
C GLY A 896 -4.39 39.30 50.51
N SER A 897 -5.09 38.28 50.05
CA SER A 897 -5.09 36.93 50.59
C SER A 897 -4.88 35.88 49.48
N THR A 898 -4.50 34.67 49.88
CA THR A 898 -4.23 33.58 48.95
C THR A 898 -5.52 33.16 48.20
N PRO A 899 -5.54 33.23 46.87
CA PRO A 899 -6.71 32.93 46.04
C PRO A 899 -6.93 31.41 45.90
N ILE A 900 -7.52 30.78 46.92
CA ILE A 900 -7.87 29.35 46.83
C ILE A 900 -9.03 29.11 45.85
N PRO A 901 -9.10 27.93 45.21
CA PRO A 901 -10.12 27.64 44.21
C PRO A 901 -11.55 27.82 44.75
N PRO A 902 -12.45 28.48 44.00
CA PRO A 902 -13.83 28.73 44.46
C PRO A 902 -14.61 27.46 44.82
N TYR A 903 -14.36 26.35 44.11
CA TYR A 903 -15.02 25.07 44.36
C TYR A 903 -14.63 24.40 45.70
N PHE A 904 -13.66 24.92 46.45
CA PHE A 904 -13.42 24.50 47.83
C PHE A 904 -14.48 25.00 48.81
N GLN A 905 -15.27 26.02 48.43
CA GLN A 905 -16.37 26.56 49.24
C GLN A 905 -15.96 26.94 50.68
N ARG A 906 -14.74 27.45 50.85
CA ARG A 906 -14.21 28.00 52.11
C ARG A 906 -13.36 29.24 51.85
N GLU A 907 -13.11 30.01 52.91
CA GLU A 907 -12.14 31.11 52.90
C GLU A 907 -10.71 30.59 53.06
N ALA A 908 -9.74 31.39 52.59
CA ALA A 908 -8.32 31.10 52.77
C ALA A 908 -7.93 31.23 54.26
N GLU A 909 -7.18 30.25 54.75
CA GLU A 909 -6.63 30.23 56.11
C GLU A 909 -5.12 30.53 56.08
N ALA A 910 -4.55 30.88 57.24
CA ALA A 910 -3.12 31.19 57.32
C ALA A 910 -2.21 30.02 56.86
N SER A 911 -2.67 28.78 57.01
CA SER A 911 -1.97 27.58 56.56
C SER A 911 -1.89 27.46 55.03
N ASP A 912 -2.83 28.04 54.28
CA ASP A 912 -2.86 27.98 52.82
C ASP A 912 -1.70 28.77 52.20
N LYS A 913 -1.24 29.85 52.84
CA LYS A 913 -0.11 30.65 52.36
C LYS A 913 1.16 29.80 52.11
N GLU A 914 1.40 28.82 52.99
CA GLU A 914 2.50 27.86 52.87
C GLU A 914 2.09 26.56 52.15
N ALA A 915 0.92 26.02 52.46
CA ALA A 915 0.48 24.71 51.97
C ALA A 915 0.04 24.74 50.48
N TYR A 916 -0.43 25.88 50.00
CA TYR A 916 -0.85 26.12 48.62
C TYR A 916 0.32 26.62 47.73
N ASN A 917 1.55 26.40 48.18
CA ASN A 917 2.77 26.59 47.40
C ASN A 917 3.63 25.31 47.44
N ASN A 918 4.36 25.06 46.35
CA ASN A 918 5.35 23.99 46.31
C ASN A 918 6.51 24.30 47.25
N VAL A 919 7.14 23.27 47.84
CA VAL A 919 8.29 23.46 48.75
C VAL A 919 9.51 24.09 48.06
N TYR A 920 9.53 24.09 46.73
CA TYR A 920 10.55 24.68 45.88
C TYR A 920 10.06 25.94 45.14
N ALA A 921 8.89 26.49 45.50
CA ALA A 921 8.38 27.71 44.88
C ALA A 921 9.24 28.91 45.28
N SER A 922 9.67 29.70 44.30
CA SER A 922 10.64 30.79 44.49
C SER A 922 10.18 32.10 43.85
N THR A 923 9.53 32.02 42.69
CA THR A 923 9.29 33.19 41.82
C THR A 923 7.81 33.57 41.84
N GLY A 924 7.49 34.72 42.43
CA GLY A 924 6.11 35.22 42.53
C GLY A 924 5.54 35.61 41.18
N GLY A 925 4.26 35.28 40.96
CA GLY A 925 3.52 35.69 39.76
C GLY A 925 2.34 34.80 39.39
N SER A 926 2.12 33.68 40.10
CA SER A 926 0.91 32.88 39.92
C SER A 926 -0.28 33.45 40.69
N VAL A 927 -1.48 33.33 40.14
CA VAL A 927 -2.74 33.44 40.87
C VAL A 927 -3.22 32.06 41.34
N ALA A 928 -2.77 30.96 40.72
CA ALA A 928 -3.12 29.60 41.16
C ALA A 928 -1.87 28.72 41.39
N ALA A 929 -1.99 27.74 42.29
CA ALA A 929 -0.87 26.86 42.61
C ALA A 929 -0.62 25.83 41.50
N PRO A 930 0.65 25.54 41.14
CA PRO A 930 1.00 24.37 40.32
C PRO A 930 0.79 23.08 41.14
N THR A 931 -0.44 22.57 41.14
CA THR A 931 -0.92 21.57 42.11
C THR A 931 -0.21 20.22 42.05
N ALA A 932 0.32 19.83 40.88
CA ALA A 932 1.09 18.60 40.71
C ALA A 932 2.32 18.50 41.65
N GLY A 933 2.88 19.64 42.04
CA GLY A 933 4.02 19.73 42.93
C GLY A 933 3.70 19.63 44.43
N LEU A 934 2.43 19.70 44.82
CA LEU A 934 2.01 19.85 46.22
C LEU A 934 2.34 18.62 47.08
N HIS A 935 2.70 17.50 46.49
CA HIS A 935 3.05 16.26 47.20
C HIS A 935 4.55 16.13 47.51
N PHE A 936 5.38 16.99 46.93
CA PHE A 936 6.82 16.95 47.12
C PHE A 936 7.22 17.48 48.50
N THR A 937 8.25 16.86 49.07
CA THR A 937 8.85 17.24 50.35
C THR A 937 10.35 17.40 50.14
N GLU A 938 11.02 18.18 51.00
CA GLU A 938 12.48 18.34 50.95
C GLU A 938 13.23 16.98 50.90
N PRO A 939 12.88 15.96 51.72
CA PRO A 939 13.52 14.64 51.62
C PRO A 939 13.37 13.94 50.26
N VAL A 940 12.25 14.15 49.56
CA VAL A 940 12.05 13.58 48.22
C VAL A 940 13.00 14.28 47.23
N LEU A 941 13.09 15.61 47.27
CA LEU A 941 14.00 16.38 46.42
C LEU A 941 15.47 16.00 46.65
N GLU A 942 15.87 15.89 47.92
CA GLU A 942 17.21 15.43 48.30
C GLU A 942 17.52 14.04 47.74
N SER A 943 16.53 13.13 47.74
CA SER A 943 16.72 11.76 47.22
C SER A 943 16.84 11.68 45.70
N ILE A 944 16.29 12.64 44.95
CA ILE A 944 16.48 12.76 43.49
C ILE A 944 17.88 13.28 43.17
N GLY A 945 18.37 14.20 44.01
CA GLY A 945 19.68 14.84 43.90
C GLY A 945 19.65 16.07 43.01
N ALA A 946 20.31 17.15 43.47
CA ALA A 946 20.30 18.45 42.81
C ALA A 946 20.73 18.40 41.34
N ASP A 947 21.70 17.55 40.99
CA ASP A 947 22.19 17.39 39.61
C ASP A 947 21.14 16.87 38.63
N ASN A 948 20.08 16.23 39.13
CA ASN A 948 18.98 15.67 38.35
C ASN A 948 17.72 16.52 38.42
N ILE A 949 17.79 17.76 38.91
CA ILE A 949 16.65 18.66 39.04
C ILE A 949 16.91 19.95 38.28
N SER A 950 15.94 20.40 37.48
CA SER A 950 15.91 21.72 36.86
C SER A 950 14.63 22.46 37.18
N TYR A 951 14.67 23.80 37.12
CA TYR A 951 13.52 24.65 37.42
C TYR A 951 13.12 25.51 36.22
N VAL A 952 11.81 25.67 36.06
CA VAL A 952 11.16 26.58 35.12
C VAL A 952 10.13 27.39 35.90
N THR A 953 9.89 28.64 35.53
CA THR A 953 8.78 29.43 36.08
C THR A 953 7.67 29.44 35.04
N LEU A 954 6.50 28.90 35.36
CA LEU A 954 5.27 29.02 34.58
C LEU A 954 4.18 29.56 35.50
N HIS A 955 3.81 30.83 35.30
CA HIS A 955 2.78 31.49 36.10
C HIS A 955 1.40 31.02 35.67
N VAL A 956 0.62 30.57 36.66
CA VAL A 956 -0.72 30.01 36.46
C VAL A 956 -1.75 31.08 36.81
N GLY A 957 -2.59 31.45 35.85
CA GLY A 957 -3.63 32.47 36.02
C GLY A 957 -4.92 31.95 36.68
N ALA A 958 -5.85 32.85 36.97
CA ALA A 958 -7.16 32.48 37.55
C ALA A 958 -8.04 31.65 36.60
N GLY A 959 -7.71 31.62 35.30
CA GLY A 959 -8.43 30.83 34.29
C GLY A 959 -8.48 29.34 34.61
N THR A 960 -7.52 28.80 35.35
CA THR A 960 -7.52 27.38 35.78
C THR A 960 -8.71 27.03 36.69
N PHE A 961 -9.37 28.02 37.28
CA PHE A 961 -10.56 27.81 38.10
C PHE A 961 -11.87 27.82 37.29
N GLN A 962 -11.83 28.21 36.02
CA GLN A 962 -13.03 28.25 35.19
C GLN A 962 -13.52 26.84 34.83
N PRO A 963 -14.85 26.60 34.83
CA PRO A 963 -15.40 25.33 34.38
C PRO A 963 -15.27 25.19 32.86
N VAL A 964 -14.93 23.97 32.43
CA VAL A 964 -14.96 23.58 31.02
C VAL A 964 -16.42 23.32 30.61
N VAL A 965 -17.06 24.31 30.00
CA VAL A 965 -18.48 24.25 29.57
C VAL A 965 -18.67 23.76 28.13
N ALA A 966 -17.58 23.55 27.39
CA ALA A 966 -17.62 23.07 26.03
C ALA A 966 -17.79 21.54 25.99
N SER A 967 -18.56 21.02 25.02
CA SER A 967 -18.70 19.56 24.83
C SER A 967 -17.40 18.90 24.35
N ASP A 968 -16.56 19.67 23.68
CA ASP A 968 -15.21 19.31 23.29
C ASP A 968 -14.23 20.21 24.06
N ALA A 969 -13.27 19.64 24.77
CA ALA A 969 -12.32 20.42 25.58
C ALA A 969 -11.54 21.45 24.75
N ARG A 970 -11.42 21.25 23.44
CA ARG A 970 -10.71 22.14 22.50
C ARG A 970 -11.46 23.45 22.23
N ASP A 971 -12.77 23.47 22.42
CA ASP A 971 -13.60 24.66 22.26
C ASP A 971 -13.63 25.54 23.53
N HIS A 972 -12.94 25.12 24.59
CA HIS A 972 -12.80 25.90 25.82
C HIS A 972 -11.63 26.88 25.72
N ALA A 973 -11.93 28.17 25.80
CA ALA A 973 -10.92 29.21 25.81
C ALA A 973 -10.13 29.18 27.13
N MET A 974 -8.81 28.95 27.04
CA MET A 974 -7.88 29.06 28.17
C MET A 974 -7.12 30.38 28.10
N HIS A 975 -6.84 30.99 29.25
CA HIS A 975 -6.01 32.19 29.31
C HIS A 975 -4.55 31.87 28.96
N ALA A 976 -3.88 32.83 28.33
CA ALA A 976 -2.44 32.75 28.10
C ALA A 976 -1.68 32.80 29.43
N GLU A 977 -0.59 32.04 29.53
CA GLU A 977 0.27 31.98 30.71
C GLU A 977 1.69 32.43 30.37
N SER A 978 2.31 33.17 31.28
CA SER A 978 3.69 33.62 31.12
C SER A 978 4.67 32.59 31.69
N PHE A 979 5.74 32.31 30.95
CA PHE A 979 6.81 31.44 31.44
C PHE A 979 8.20 32.08 31.28
N CYS A 980 9.12 31.69 32.16
CA CYS A 980 10.51 32.11 32.17
C CYS A 980 11.41 30.93 32.54
N VAL A 981 12.49 30.74 31.79
CA VAL A 981 13.52 29.74 32.09
C VAL A 981 14.89 30.39 31.98
N SER A 982 15.73 30.20 32.99
CA SER A 982 17.09 30.71 32.93
C SER A 982 17.93 29.93 31.90
N VAL A 983 18.85 30.63 31.24
CA VAL A 983 19.82 29.99 30.32
C VAL A 983 20.64 28.90 31.02
N HIS A 984 20.85 29.04 32.33
CA HIS A 984 21.54 28.02 33.12
C HIS A 984 20.74 26.71 33.18
N GLU A 985 19.44 26.78 33.48
CA GLU A 985 18.57 25.61 33.56
C GLU A 985 18.38 24.93 32.20
N ILE A 986 18.23 25.71 31.12
CA ILE A 986 18.19 25.16 29.74
C ILE A 986 19.45 24.33 29.45
N LYS A 987 20.64 24.83 29.81
CA LYS A 987 21.89 24.08 29.60
C LYS A 987 21.92 22.77 30.38
N ARG A 988 21.34 22.73 31.58
CA ARG A 988 21.28 21.51 32.40
C ARG A 988 20.33 20.48 31.81
N ILE A 989 19.14 20.91 31.37
CA ILE A 989 18.17 20.06 30.69
C ILE A 989 18.78 19.46 29.40
N VAL A 990 19.42 20.30 28.58
CA VAL A 990 20.11 19.85 27.35
C VAL A 990 21.25 18.88 27.67
N ALA A 991 22.03 19.13 28.72
CA ALA A 991 23.10 18.21 29.12
C ALA A 991 22.56 16.85 29.59
N ALA A 992 21.46 16.83 30.34
CA ALA A 992 20.78 15.62 30.76
C ALA A 992 20.26 14.81 29.56
N SER A 993 19.59 15.47 28.62
CA SER A 993 19.11 14.86 27.37
C SER A 993 20.27 14.25 26.56
N LYS A 994 21.37 15.00 26.37
CA LYS A 994 22.57 14.50 25.67
C LYS A 994 23.24 13.31 26.36
N ALA A 995 23.11 13.22 27.68
CA ALA A 995 23.61 12.09 28.45
C ALA A 995 22.66 10.87 28.43
N GLY A 996 21.56 10.94 27.68
CA GLY A 996 20.56 9.87 27.58
C GLY A 996 19.72 9.70 28.85
N LYS A 997 19.67 10.71 29.72
CA LYS A 997 18.80 10.69 30.91
C LYS A 997 17.35 10.89 30.50
N PRO A 998 16.40 10.06 30.96
CA PRO A 998 14.98 10.31 30.77
C PRO A 998 14.56 11.63 31.44
N LEU A 999 13.89 12.50 30.70
CA LEU A 999 13.35 13.76 31.24
C LEU A 999 11.94 13.52 31.76
N VAL A 1000 11.65 14.00 32.98
CA VAL A 1000 10.32 13.96 33.61
C VAL A 1000 9.92 15.38 33.94
N VAL A 1001 8.73 15.80 33.51
CA VAL A 1001 8.18 17.15 33.76
C VAL A 1001 7.07 17.04 34.78
#